data_AF-A0A2E9WHM8-F1
#
_entry.id   AF-A0A2E9WHM8-F1
#
_cell.length_a   1.000
_cell.length_b   1.000
_cell.length_c   1.000
_cell.angle_alpha   90.00
_cell.angle_beta   90.00
_cell.angle_gamma   90.00
#
_symmetry.space_group_name_H-M   'P 1'
#
loop_
_entity.id
_entity.type
_entity.pdbx_description
1 polymer ?
#
loop_
_entity_poly.entity_id
_entity_poly.type
_entity_poly.pdbx_seq_one_letter_code
_entity_poly.pdbx_strand_id
1 'polypeptide(L)'
;GLDTKSNKAIKSKEQRVPWVLEDGTEKVSGLNVRCRMKAKFQRGKQSVWQYLRMTSIVNPHASITFVDPDGETTHWPRVTERLPRKVSAIKPHPHGIELGQLNRLAKATKAANLSIFLKTDFSGVPGRAVKEMCEVSGLVDAKGQPLKSRPGKLNPEQIRALAETFQGIRGYLRPYRLDHRGSRIYVADARRPGVPSAPISDAKHGDLLEALTEATIDDLLDIVTSRTDMHWEETLTELRSTVQSTHGDGPWDKQTADAISKHLRKTWDPRVAFEPVKLLKPPIDCLSPIEELLIKKGLSKTIDSRFVTTLTRAPSVSSGNPFQIEVGLIFGEGMPADSAVEVLRFANRVPLMYQQGGCMLTKAIESVDWRQYGLDQPGGNGVPKGPAAVLVHLASTNVQFTSEAKEAVADNEEVREEARKAMLELGRGLRKHLEKKKKLAKTQEKFELITDILPAIAEKSASILGRDIPLLAGSITKIMNAVIAQETTTWDKEGKRTNVEISLSNYTAKSRSYTLLANWPQREGATMVDNDRGGRSEMTGVWAWKLETLKPGESATITFALEGLEKGDWTETEVFYRGAGDVIGATKMDDALLKELRRQEEVLTEGEGGDQDGDVAPQEEASLAGADVDLIEPEPAEAMAEAVAPSGNILDWTEGDA
;
A
#
# COMPACT_ATOMS: atom_id res chain seq x y z
N GLY A 1 -10.20 -43.47 4.80
CA GLY A 1 -11.19 -42.99 5.79
C GLY A 1 -10.48 -42.35 6.97
N LEU A 2 -11.20 -41.85 7.96
CA LEU A 2 -10.63 -41.40 9.23
C LEU A 2 -11.10 -42.34 10.34
N ASP A 3 -10.17 -42.88 11.12
CA ASP A 3 -10.49 -43.57 12.36
C ASP A 3 -10.74 -42.52 13.44
N THR A 4 -12.00 -42.33 13.80
CA THR A 4 -12.43 -41.35 14.80
C THR A 4 -12.00 -41.70 16.21
N LYS A 5 -11.62 -42.95 16.49
CA LYS A 5 -11.13 -43.35 17.82
C LYS A 5 -9.66 -42.97 18.01
N SER A 6 -8.84 -43.14 16.98
CA SER A 6 -7.40 -42.89 17.06
C SER A 6 -6.95 -41.56 16.45
N ASN A 7 -7.86 -40.80 15.81
CA ASN A 7 -7.57 -39.60 15.03
C ASN A 7 -6.50 -39.84 13.95
N LYS A 8 -6.50 -41.04 13.35
CA LYS A 8 -5.56 -41.43 12.28
C LYS A 8 -6.28 -41.69 10.97
N ALA A 9 -5.61 -41.42 9.86
CA ALA A 9 -6.12 -41.77 8.55
C ALA A 9 -6.04 -43.29 8.34
N ILE A 10 -7.18 -43.90 7.96
CA ILE A 10 -7.24 -45.27 7.46
C ILE A 10 -6.92 -45.19 5.97
N LYS A 11 -5.70 -45.62 5.61
CA LYS A 11 -5.28 -45.77 4.22
C LYS A 11 -5.74 -47.14 3.70
N SER A 12 -6.26 -47.18 2.49
CA SER A 12 -6.66 -48.42 1.82
C SER A 12 -6.50 -48.29 0.31
N LYS A 13 -6.31 -49.43 -0.37
CA LYS A 13 -6.16 -49.50 -1.84
C LYS A 13 -5.01 -48.65 -2.39
N GLU A 14 -3.87 -48.65 -1.71
CA GLU A 14 -2.64 -48.05 -2.24
C GLU A 14 -2.14 -48.92 -3.42
N GLN A 15 -2.31 -48.41 -4.63
CA GLN A 15 -1.89 -49.06 -5.86
C GLN A 15 -1.11 -48.05 -6.71
N ARG A 16 -0.06 -48.51 -7.37
CA ARG A 16 0.62 -47.75 -8.41
C ARG A 16 -0.12 -47.98 -9.71
N VAL A 17 -0.71 -46.93 -10.26
CA VAL A 17 -1.45 -46.97 -11.52
C VAL A 17 -0.82 -45.91 -12.43
N PRO A 18 -0.50 -46.23 -13.70
CA PRO A 18 -0.02 -45.24 -14.65
C PRO A 18 -1.11 -44.17 -14.85
N TRP A 19 -0.73 -42.89 -14.71
CA TRP A 19 -1.66 -41.79 -14.94
C TRP A 19 -1.55 -41.37 -16.41
N VAL A 20 -2.40 -41.97 -17.23
CA VAL A 20 -2.53 -41.64 -18.66
C VAL A 20 -3.63 -40.59 -18.85
N LEU A 21 -3.33 -39.55 -19.62
CA LEU A 21 -4.27 -38.51 -20.03
C LEU A 21 -5.19 -39.01 -21.16
N GLU A 22 -6.24 -38.25 -21.48
CA GLU A 22 -7.21 -38.63 -22.54
C GLU A 22 -6.57 -38.72 -23.93
N ASP A 23 -5.44 -38.04 -24.15
CA ASP A 23 -4.65 -38.06 -25.38
C ASP A 23 -3.66 -39.24 -25.46
N GLY A 24 -3.63 -40.12 -24.45
CA GLY A 24 -2.74 -41.28 -24.39
C GLY A 24 -1.34 -40.97 -23.84
N THR A 25 -1.04 -39.73 -23.46
CA THR A 25 0.25 -39.35 -22.88
C THR A 25 0.30 -39.61 -21.37
N GLU A 26 1.48 -39.95 -20.85
CA GLU A 26 1.67 -40.10 -19.40
C GLU A 26 1.84 -38.74 -18.72
N LYS A 27 1.14 -38.54 -17.60
CA LYS A 27 1.24 -37.32 -16.82
C LYS A 27 2.52 -37.30 -15.98
N VAL A 28 3.40 -36.35 -16.29
CA VAL A 28 4.72 -36.19 -15.64
C VAL A 28 4.62 -35.88 -14.13
N SER A 29 3.68 -35.02 -13.73
CA SER A 29 3.48 -34.68 -12.32
C SER A 29 2.09 -34.11 -12.04
N GLY A 30 1.63 -34.24 -10.79
CA GLY A 30 0.39 -33.63 -10.31
C GLY A 30 -0.27 -34.42 -9.17
N LEU A 31 -1.36 -33.86 -8.65
CA LEU A 31 -2.21 -34.50 -7.64
C LEU A 31 -3.67 -34.43 -8.11
N ASN A 32 -4.36 -35.56 -8.16
CA ASN A 32 -5.80 -35.62 -8.39
C ASN A 32 -6.49 -36.08 -7.10
N VAL A 33 -7.44 -35.29 -6.62
CA VAL A 33 -8.24 -35.63 -5.44
C VAL A 33 -9.69 -35.78 -5.90
N ARG A 34 -10.21 -37.01 -5.79
CA ARG A 34 -11.64 -37.31 -6.02
C ARG A 34 -12.31 -37.54 -4.68
N CYS A 35 -13.29 -36.70 -4.35
CA CYS A 35 -14.10 -36.84 -3.14
C CYS A 35 -15.58 -36.98 -3.51
N ARG A 36 -16.28 -37.92 -2.89
CA ARG A 36 -17.74 -38.05 -3.00
C ARG A 36 -18.36 -37.58 -1.68
N MET A 37 -19.17 -36.55 -1.73
CA MET A 37 -19.85 -35.97 -0.55
C MET A 37 -21.32 -35.70 -0.87
N LYS A 38 -22.17 -35.67 0.17
CA LYS A 38 -23.57 -35.25 0.04
C LYS A 38 -23.62 -33.73 0.13
N ALA A 39 -23.85 -33.06 -0.99
CA ALA A 39 -23.90 -31.60 -1.08
C ALA A 39 -25.00 -31.16 -2.07
N LYS A 40 -25.40 -29.89 -2.00
CA LYS A 40 -26.30 -29.24 -2.97
C LYS A 40 -25.48 -28.28 -3.82
N PHE A 41 -25.52 -28.44 -5.14
CA PHE A 41 -24.91 -27.48 -6.06
C PHE A 41 -25.73 -26.18 -6.06
N GLN A 42 -25.07 -25.06 -5.78
CA GLN A 42 -25.69 -23.73 -5.76
C GLN A 42 -25.18 -22.90 -6.93
N ARG A 43 -26.09 -22.17 -7.59
CA ARG A 43 -25.80 -21.21 -8.67
C ARG A 43 -25.94 -19.76 -8.13
N GLY A 44 -25.32 -18.80 -8.82
CA GLY A 44 -25.38 -17.37 -8.46
C GLY A 44 -24.14 -16.84 -7.73
N LYS A 45 -24.29 -15.75 -6.96
CA LYS A 45 -23.17 -14.99 -6.35
C LYS A 45 -22.35 -15.76 -5.30
N GLN A 46 -22.93 -16.79 -4.70
CA GLN A 46 -22.29 -17.64 -3.68
C GLN A 46 -22.01 -19.05 -4.21
N SER A 47 -21.83 -19.18 -5.53
CA SER A 47 -21.57 -20.45 -6.20
C SER A 47 -20.09 -20.79 -6.25
N VAL A 48 -19.80 -22.07 -6.50
CA VAL A 48 -18.44 -22.55 -6.82
C VAL A 48 -17.90 -21.84 -8.06
N TRP A 49 -18.76 -21.59 -9.04
CA TRP A 49 -18.39 -20.86 -10.25
C TRP A 49 -17.87 -19.45 -9.93
N GLN A 50 -18.57 -18.69 -9.08
CA GLN A 50 -18.12 -17.35 -8.70
C GLN A 50 -16.81 -17.39 -7.91
N TYR A 51 -16.64 -18.38 -7.03
CA TYR A 51 -15.38 -18.58 -6.31
C TYR A 51 -14.20 -18.79 -7.26
N LEU A 52 -14.36 -19.66 -8.27
CA LEU A 52 -13.33 -19.94 -9.27
C LEU A 52 -13.09 -18.74 -10.20
N ARG A 53 -14.15 -18.01 -10.58
CA ARG A 53 -14.04 -16.73 -11.30
C ARG A 53 -13.17 -15.75 -10.53
N MET A 54 -13.48 -15.48 -9.26
CA MET A 54 -12.70 -14.59 -8.40
C MET A 54 -11.26 -15.08 -8.20
N THR A 55 -11.07 -16.39 -8.03
CA THR A 55 -9.74 -17.00 -7.92
C THR A 55 -8.91 -16.76 -9.17
N SER A 56 -9.53 -16.80 -10.35
CA SER A 56 -8.87 -16.57 -11.64
C SER A 56 -8.43 -15.11 -11.86
N ILE A 57 -9.12 -14.15 -11.22
CA ILE A 57 -8.78 -12.72 -11.25
C ILE A 57 -7.49 -12.48 -10.47
N VAL A 58 -7.40 -13.05 -9.26
CA VAL A 58 -6.25 -12.84 -8.37
C VAL A 58 -5.04 -13.69 -8.73
N ASN A 59 -5.25 -14.78 -9.46
CA ASN A 59 -4.18 -15.66 -9.93
C ASN A 59 -4.16 -15.69 -11.46
N PRO A 60 -3.76 -14.58 -12.14
CA PRO A 60 -3.77 -14.49 -13.60
C PRO A 60 -2.76 -15.44 -14.26
N HIS A 61 -1.78 -15.93 -13.51
CA HIS A 61 -0.82 -16.94 -13.94
C HIS A 61 -1.40 -18.36 -13.93
N ALA A 62 -2.60 -18.59 -13.41
CA ALA A 62 -3.22 -19.92 -13.36
C ALA A 62 -4.24 -20.12 -14.50
N SER A 63 -4.26 -21.32 -15.08
CA SER A 63 -5.33 -21.78 -15.96
C SER A 63 -6.29 -22.64 -15.15
N ILE A 64 -7.57 -22.28 -15.13
CA ILE A 64 -8.60 -22.97 -14.34
C ILE A 64 -9.69 -23.47 -15.29
N THR A 65 -9.98 -24.76 -15.27
CA THR A 65 -11.11 -25.37 -15.98
C THR A 65 -12.10 -25.91 -14.96
N PHE A 66 -13.35 -25.52 -15.09
CA PHE A 66 -14.44 -25.98 -14.25
C PHE A 66 -15.50 -26.65 -15.12
N VAL A 67 -15.83 -27.90 -14.79
CA VAL A 67 -16.96 -28.63 -15.40
C VAL A 67 -18.02 -28.75 -14.32
N ASP A 68 -19.19 -28.20 -14.58
CA ASP A 68 -20.30 -28.24 -13.63
C ASP A 68 -21.02 -29.61 -13.65
N PRO A 69 -21.94 -29.88 -12.71
CA PRO A 69 -22.70 -31.14 -12.68
C PRO A 69 -23.60 -31.36 -13.90
N ASP A 70 -23.93 -30.30 -14.63
CA ASP A 70 -24.79 -30.31 -15.82
C ASP A 70 -23.96 -30.52 -17.12
N GLY A 71 -22.62 -30.56 -17.01
CA GLY A 71 -21.67 -30.78 -18.11
C GLY A 71 -21.17 -29.50 -18.76
N GLU A 72 -21.58 -28.32 -18.29
CA GLU A 72 -21.12 -27.04 -18.80
C GLU A 72 -19.65 -26.81 -18.38
N THR A 73 -18.79 -26.56 -19.37
CA THR A 73 -17.37 -26.34 -19.14
C THR A 73 -17.05 -24.86 -19.25
N THR A 74 -16.58 -24.27 -18.15
CA THR A 74 -16.00 -22.92 -18.14
C THR A 74 -14.48 -23.02 -18.05
N HIS A 75 -13.78 -22.33 -18.95
CA HIS A 75 -12.32 -22.26 -18.96
C HIS A 75 -11.84 -20.82 -18.79
N TRP A 76 -10.96 -20.61 -17.82
CA TRP A 76 -10.30 -19.35 -17.52
C TRP A 76 -8.79 -19.49 -17.81
N PRO A 77 -8.32 -19.20 -19.04
CA PRO A 77 -6.93 -19.38 -19.43
C PRO A 77 -6.00 -18.45 -18.65
N ARG A 78 -4.74 -18.85 -18.45
CA ARG A 78 -3.73 -17.97 -17.86
C ARG A 78 -3.43 -16.81 -18.81
N VAL A 79 -3.15 -15.63 -18.26
CA VAL A 79 -2.88 -14.39 -19.01
C VAL A 79 -1.41 -13.99 -18.93
N THR A 80 -0.70 -14.48 -17.92
CA THR A 80 0.74 -14.22 -17.77
C THR A 80 1.49 -15.49 -17.37
N GLU A 81 2.75 -15.56 -17.78
CA GLU A 81 3.69 -16.60 -17.35
C GLU A 81 4.48 -16.19 -16.09
N ARG A 82 4.43 -14.91 -15.71
CA ARG A 82 5.16 -14.40 -14.55
C ARG A 82 4.59 -14.98 -13.25
N LEU A 83 5.43 -15.70 -12.52
CA LEU A 83 5.08 -16.27 -11.24
C LEU A 83 5.28 -15.25 -10.10
N PRO A 84 4.41 -15.27 -9.08
CA PRO A 84 4.61 -14.53 -7.84
C PRO A 84 5.95 -14.84 -7.17
N ARG A 85 6.52 -13.84 -6.49
CA ARG A 85 7.71 -14.04 -5.66
C ARG A 85 7.45 -15.08 -4.56
N LYS A 86 8.46 -15.89 -4.25
CA LYS A 86 8.40 -16.81 -3.11
C LYS A 86 8.55 -16.00 -1.83
N VAL A 87 7.66 -16.22 -0.87
CA VAL A 87 7.74 -15.60 0.45
C VAL A 87 8.52 -16.46 1.42
N SER A 88 9.26 -15.80 2.31
CA SER A 88 9.95 -16.44 3.42
C SER A 88 9.08 -16.39 4.68
N ALA A 89 9.16 -17.44 5.50
CA ALA A 89 8.49 -17.44 6.80
C ALA A 89 9.25 -16.50 7.76
N ILE A 90 8.50 -15.66 8.47
CA ILE A 90 9.07 -14.76 9.48
C ILE A 90 8.73 -15.22 10.90
N LYS A 91 9.55 -14.78 11.84
CA LYS A 91 9.30 -14.94 13.26
C LYS A 91 8.25 -13.94 13.72
N PRO A 92 7.43 -14.29 14.73
CA PRO A 92 6.42 -13.38 15.23
C PRO A 92 7.07 -12.14 15.86
N HIS A 93 6.44 -10.99 15.70
CA HIS A 93 6.85 -9.75 16.33
C HIS A 93 6.27 -9.66 17.76
N PRO A 94 6.99 -9.12 18.76
CA PRO A 94 6.50 -9.04 20.14
C PRO A 94 5.13 -8.35 20.28
N HIS A 95 4.91 -7.22 19.62
CA HIS A 95 3.62 -6.50 19.68
C HIS A 95 2.40 -7.34 19.25
N GLY A 96 2.58 -8.38 18.44
CA GLY A 96 1.49 -9.23 17.95
C GLY A 96 1.25 -10.50 18.75
N ILE A 97 1.98 -10.68 19.85
CA ILE A 97 1.93 -11.90 20.66
C ILE A 97 0.96 -11.71 21.81
N GLU A 98 0.04 -12.67 21.95
CA GLU A 98 -0.83 -12.78 23.11
C GLU A 98 -0.23 -13.68 24.20
N LEU A 99 -0.72 -13.55 25.44
CA LEU A 99 -0.27 -14.31 26.61
C LEU A 99 -0.22 -15.83 26.37
N GLY A 100 -1.28 -16.38 25.76
CA GLY A 100 -1.37 -17.82 25.48
C GLY A 100 -0.36 -18.29 24.43
N GLN A 101 -0.08 -17.46 23.42
CA GLN A 101 0.94 -17.74 22.42
C GLN A 101 2.35 -17.63 23.02
N LEU A 102 2.61 -16.60 23.83
CA LEU A 102 3.87 -16.41 24.53
C LEU A 102 4.20 -17.61 25.43
N ASN A 103 3.21 -18.10 26.19
CA ASN A 103 3.39 -19.27 27.06
C ASN A 103 3.72 -20.53 26.26
N ARG A 104 3.05 -20.75 25.12
CA ARG A 104 3.37 -21.89 24.23
C ARG A 104 4.77 -21.77 23.64
N LEU A 105 5.16 -20.59 23.18
CA LEU A 105 6.50 -20.33 22.64
C LEU A 105 7.58 -20.53 23.71
N ALA A 106 7.37 -20.00 24.92
CA ALA A 106 8.31 -20.16 26.03
C ALA A 106 8.49 -21.62 26.44
N LYS A 107 7.45 -22.46 26.33
CA LYS A 107 7.54 -23.91 26.60
C LYS A 107 8.17 -24.71 25.46
N ALA A 108 7.95 -24.30 24.21
CA ALA A 108 8.44 -25.00 23.02
C ALA A 108 9.86 -24.60 22.61
N THR A 109 10.35 -23.44 23.06
CA THR A 109 11.67 -22.92 22.67
C THR A 109 12.82 -23.81 23.12
N LYS A 110 13.87 -23.82 22.30
CA LYS A 110 15.16 -24.45 22.61
C LYS A 110 16.16 -23.46 23.24
N ALA A 111 15.79 -22.19 23.40
CA ALA A 111 16.67 -21.16 23.93
C ALA A 111 17.11 -21.48 25.38
N ALA A 112 18.41 -21.31 25.64
CA ALA A 112 19.00 -21.64 26.93
C ALA A 112 18.63 -20.64 28.04
N ASN A 113 18.37 -19.39 27.68
CA ASN A 113 18.02 -18.31 28.60
C ASN A 113 17.05 -17.29 27.96
N LEU A 114 16.51 -16.39 28.77
CA LEU A 114 15.54 -15.38 28.35
C LEU A 114 16.09 -14.40 27.29
N SER A 115 17.35 -13.98 27.41
CA SER A 115 17.94 -13.06 26.42
C SER A 115 18.06 -13.67 25.03
N ILE A 116 18.49 -14.93 24.96
CA ILE A 116 18.58 -15.66 23.69
C ILE A 116 17.17 -15.82 23.13
N PHE A 117 16.19 -16.23 23.95
CA PHE A 117 14.81 -16.37 23.53
C PHE A 117 14.23 -15.10 22.89
N LEU A 118 14.38 -13.95 23.56
CA LEU A 118 13.88 -12.67 23.05
C LEU A 118 14.55 -12.25 21.74
N LYS A 119 15.84 -12.59 21.56
CA LYS A 119 16.60 -12.26 20.34
C LYS A 119 16.36 -13.25 19.20
N THR A 120 16.18 -14.53 19.48
CA THR A 120 16.14 -15.58 18.45
C THR A 120 14.73 -15.97 18.03
N ASP A 121 13.73 -15.85 18.89
CA ASP A 121 12.40 -16.40 18.61
C ASP A 121 11.41 -15.32 18.14
N PHE A 122 11.81 -14.05 18.21
CA PHE A 122 11.03 -12.90 17.77
C PHE A 122 11.75 -12.13 16.67
N SER A 123 10.98 -11.47 15.80
CA SER A 123 11.50 -10.49 14.84
C SER A 123 11.50 -9.08 15.45
N GLY A 124 12.40 -8.22 14.99
CA GLY A 124 12.41 -6.80 15.38
C GLY A 124 12.94 -6.49 16.79
N VAL A 125 13.67 -7.42 17.43
CA VAL A 125 14.18 -7.24 18.80
C VAL A 125 15.71 -6.97 18.80
N PRO A 126 16.16 -5.71 18.89
CA PRO A 126 17.57 -5.40 19.00
C PRO A 126 18.13 -5.77 20.38
N GLY A 127 19.45 -5.95 20.48
CA GLY A 127 20.09 -6.35 21.75
C GLY A 127 19.87 -5.37 22.90
N ARG A 128 19.69 -4.08 22.61
CA ARG A 128 19.30 -3.06 23.59
C ARG A 128 17.91 -3.31 24.14
N ALA A 129 16.93 -3.57 23.28
CA ALA A 129 15.55 -3.83 23.67
C ALA A 129 15.43 -5.07 24.57
N VAL A 130 16.25 -6.11 24.35
CA VAL A 130 16.27 -7.29 25.24
C VAL A 130 16.54 -6.92 26.69
N LYS A 131 17.52 -6.04 26.95
CA LYS A 131 17.84 -5.60 28.31
C LYS A 131 16.69 -4.78 28.88
N GLU A 132 16.19 -3.84 28.07
CA GLU A 132 15.11 -2.94 28.44
C GLU A 132 13.82 -3.71 28.79
N MET A 133 13.45 -4.72 28.00
CA MET A 133 12.28 -5.56 28.24
C MET A 133 12.41 -6.40 29.50
N CYS A 134 13.60 -6.94 29.79
CA CYS A 134 13.82 -7.72 31.01
C CYS A 134 13.71 -6.83 32.25
N GLU A 135 14.25 -5.61 32.20
CA GLU A 135 14.17 -4.65 33.31
C GLU A 135 12.72 -4.21 33.56
N VAL A 136 12.02 -3.83 32.49
CA VAL A 136 10.62 -3.36 32.56
C VAL A 136 9.65 -4.45 33.03
N SER A 137 9.91 -5.70 32.64
CA SER A 137 9.12 -6.86 33.10
C SER A 137 9.51 -7.36 34.50
N GLY A 138 10.56 -6.83 35.12
CA GLY A 138 11.09 -7.30 36.40
C GLY A 138 11.78 -8.67 36.32
N LEU A 139 12.15 -9.11 35.12
CA LEU A 139 12.81 -10.40 34.85
C LEU A 139 14.34 -10.24 34.81
N VAL A 140 14.87 -9.63 35.87
CA VAL A 140 16.31 -9.43 36.08
C VAL A 140 16.81 -10.22 37.28
N ASP A 141 18.10 -10.52 37.30
CA ASP A 141 18.80 -11.05 38.47
C ASP A 141 19.17 -9.94 39.47
N ALA A 142 19.77 -10.32 40.60
CA ALA A 142 20.18 -9.38 41.65
C ALA A 142 21.23 -8.34 41.18
N LYS A 143 21.81 -8.50 39.99
CA LYS A 143 22.78 -7.59 39.37
C LYS A 143 22.14 -6.75 38.25
N GLY A 144 20.82 -6.80 38.09
CA GLY A 144 20.10 -6.09 37.03
C GLY A 144 20.29 -6.69 35.64
N GLN A 145 20.85 -7.90 35.52
CA GLN A 145 21.02 -8.57 34.23
C GLN A 145 19.80 -9.45 33.91
N PRO A 146 19.50 -9.68 32.61
CA PRO A 146 18.42 -10.59 32.22
C PRO A 146 18.52 -11.96 32.88
N LEU A 147 17.38 -12.50 33.29
CA LEU A 147 17.30 -13.80 33.96
C LEU A 147 17.96 -14.91 33.12
N LYS A 148 18.91 -15.64 33.73
CA LYS A 148 19.60 -16.78 33.09
C LYS A 148 18.77 -18.07 33.06
N SER A 149 17.54 -18.05 33.59
CA SER A 149 16.67 -19.21 33.58
C SER A 149 16.13 -19.50 32.18
N ARG A 150 15.75 -20.75 31.94
CA ARG A 150 15.08 -21.16 30.70
C ARG A 150 13.67 -20.55 30.65
N PRO A 151 13.22 -20.03 29.48
CA PRO A 151 11.89 -19.45 29.32
C PRO A 151 10.75 -20.40 29.72
N GLY A 152 10.90 -21.70 29.49
CA GLY A 152 9.88 -22.70 29.85
C GLY A 152 9.66 -22.89 31.35
N LYS A 153 10.54 -22.33 32.20
CA LYS A 153 10.39 -22.33 33.67
C LYS A 153 9.81 -21.03 34.23
N LEU A 154 9.42 -20.08 33.38
CA LEU A 154 8.80 -18.84 33.83
C LEU A 154 7.41 -19.10 34.43
N ASN A 155 7.11 -18.45 35.54
CA ASN A 155 5.81 -18.52 36.18
C ASN A 155 4.75 -17.76 35.37
N PRO A 156 3.45 -18.06 35.51
CA PRO A 156 2.39 -17.37 34.76
C PRO A 156 2.40 -15.84 34.92
N GLU A 157 2.72 -15.33 36.11
CA GLU A 157 2.85 -13.89 36.38
C GLU A 157 4.03 -13.25 35.64
N GLN A 158 5.16 -13.96 35.55
CA GLN A 158 6.33 -13.50 34.80
C GLN A 158 6.05 -13.45 33.30
N ILE A 159 5.32 -14.43 32.77
CA ILE A 159 4.89 -14.44 31.37
C ILE A 159 3.88 -13.31 31.12
N ARG A 160 2.98 -13.02 32.06
CA ARG A 160 2.06 -11.88 31.98
C ARG A 160 2.81 -10.55 31.94
N ALA A 161 3.75 -10.32 32.86
CA ALA A 161 4.56 -9.11 32.88
C ALA A 161 5.34 -8.90 31.57
N LEU A 162 5.86 -9.98 30.99
CA LEU A 162 6.53 -9.92 29.69
C LEU A 162 5.56 -9.60 28.55
N ALA A 163 4.36 -10.19 28.53
CA ALA A 163 3.32 -9.88 27.54
C ALA A 163 2.84 -8.42 27.63
N GLU A 164 2.64 -7.90 28.85
CA GLU A 164 2.30 -6.48 29.07
C GLU A 164 3.41 -5.55 28.55
N THR A 165 4.68 -5.93 28.72
CA THR A 165 5.82 -5.20 28.14
C THR A 165 5.78 -5.22 26.62
N PHE A 166 5.43 -6.36 26.01
CA PHE A 166 5.30 -6.48 24.55
C PHE A 166 4.17 -5.61 23.99
N GLN A 167 3.09 -5.45 24.73
CA GLN A 167 1.94 -4.62 24.33
C GLN A 167 2.15 -3.12 24.61
N GLY A 168 3.30 -2.75 25.18
CA GLY A 168 3.57 -1.37 25.59
C GLY A 168 2.79 -0.92 26.83
N ILE A 169 2.14 -1.85 27.54
CA ILE A 169 1.47 -1.60 28.83
C ILE A 169 2.51 -1.41 29.94
N ARG A 170 3.72 -1.99 29.80
CA ARG A 170 4.85 -1.66 30.67
C ARG A 170 5.92 -0.93 29.89
N GLY A 171 6.57 0.03 30.54
CA GLY A 171 7.58 0.88 29.93
C GLY A 171 8.43 1.59 30.96
N TYR A 172 9.13 2.63 30.51
CA TYR A 172 9.92 3.49 31.37
C TYR A 172 9.20 4.81 31.63
N LEU A 173 9.18 5.21 32.89
CA LEU A 173 8.92 6.59 33.31
C LEU A 173 10.24 7.36 33.24
N ARG A 174 10.26 8.47 32.50
CA ARG A 174 11.41 9.38 32.41
C ARG A 174 11.09 10.74 33.00
N PRO A 175 11.87 11.23 33.98
CA PRO A 175 11.69 12.55 34.49
C PRO A 175 12.17 13.60 33.49
N TYR A 176 11.56 14.79 33.50
CA TYR A 176 12.01 15.94 32.74
C TYR A 176 12.28 17.15 33.65
N ARG A 177 13.15 18.03 33.18
CA ARG A 177 13.40 19.37 33.72
C ARG A 177 12.88 20.43 32.75
N LEU A 178 12.49 21.58 33.26
CA LEU A 178 12.13 22.72 32.40
C LEU A 178 13.40 23.50 32.03
N ASP A 179 13.50 23.87 30.77
CA ASP A 179 14.53 24.80 30.29
C ASP A 179 14.20 26.25 30.69
N HIS A 180 15.17 27.17 30.52
CA HIS A 180 14.99 28.61 30.73
C HIS A 180 13.83 29.23 29.92
N ARG A 181 13.37 28.56 28.85
CA ARG A 181 12.21 28.94 28.02
C ARG A 181 10.91 28.20 28.39
N GLY A 182 10.90 27.42 29.47
CA GLY A 182 9.74 26.62 29.89
C GLY A 182 9.48 25.36 29.05
N SER A 183 10.41 24.97 28.17
CA SER A 183 10.31 23.73 27.39
C SER A 183 10.83 22.52 28.18
N ARG A 184 10.23 21.34 27.99
CA ARG A 184 10.59 20.11 28.73
C ARG A 184 11.84 19.46 28.13
N ILE A 185 12.85 19.21 28.96
CA ILE A 185 14.07 18.47 28.63
C ILE A 185 14.13 17.20 29.49
N TYR A 186 14.07 16.02 28.86
CA TYR A 186 14.11 14.74 29.57
C TYR A 186 15.53 14.39 30.04
N VAL A 187 15.65 13.87 31.27
CA VAL A 187 16.94 13.43 31.84
C VAL A 187 17.31 12.08 31.22
N ALA A 188 18.47 12.00 30.56
CA ALA A 188 18.86 10.84 29.76
C ALA A 188 19.01 9.55 30.59
N ASP A 189 19.55 9.68 31.80
CA ASP A 189 19.97 8.56 32.66
C ASP A 189 18.95 8.17 33.74
N ALA A 190 17.95 9.02 34.00
CA ALA A 190 16.93 8.73 34.99
C ALA A 190 15.75 7.99 34.31
N ARG A 191 15.60 6.70 34.60
CA ARG A 191 14.51 5.88 34.08
C ARG A 191 14.03 4.92 35.17
N ARG A 192 12.72 4.77 35.34
CA ARG A 192 12.13 3.76 36.23
C ARG A 192 11.13 2.90 35.48
N PRO A 193 11.20 1.57 35.59
CA PRO A 193 10.14 0.68 35.16
C PRO A 193 8.79 1.04 35.79
N GLY A 194 7.73 1.09 34.99
CA GLY A 194 6.39 1.37 35.49
C GLY A 194 5.28 0.95 34.52
N VAL A 195 4.04 1.12 34.98
CA VAL A 195 2.80 0.94 34.21
C VAL A 195 2.17 2.33 34.04
N PRO A 196 1.59 2.66 32.87
CA PRO A 196 0.93 3.93 32.67
C PRO A 196 -0.40 3.92 33.43
N SER A 197 -0.48 4.68 34.51
CA SER A 197 -1.75 5.04 35.16
C SER A 197 -2.36 6.27 34.50
N ALA A 198 -3.65 6.52 34.73
CA ALA A 198 -4.28 7.76 34.27
C ALA A 198 -3.56 8.99 34.91
N PRO A 199 -3.25 10.03 34.13
CA PRO A 199 -2.77 11.28 34.69
C PRO A 199 -3.80 11.89 35.65
N ILE A 200 -3.34 12.57 36.71
CA ILE A 200 -4.24 13.23 37.66
C ILE A 200 -5.09 14.34 36.99
N SER A 201 -4.64 14.89 35.86
CA SER A 201 -5.38 15.88 35.06
C SER A 201 -6.74 15.37 34.57
N ASP A 202 -6.84 14.04 34.38
CA ASP A 202 -8.01 13.36 33.85
C ASP A 202 -9.03 13.03 34.95
N ALA A 203 -8.65 13.17 36.23
CA ALA A 203 -9.57 13.07 37.34
C ALA A 203 -10.61 14.21 37.32
N LYS A 204 -11.84 13.91 37.74
CA LYS A 204 -12.91 14.91 37.80
C LYS A 204 -12.58 15.95 38.87
N HIS A 205 -12.78 17.22 38.52
CA HIS A 205 -12.54 18.35 39.41
C HIS A 205 -13.27 18.24 40.75
N GLY A 206 -14.52 17.78 40.74
CA GLY A 206 -15.34 17.59 41.94
C GLY A 206 -14.74 16.56 42.90
N ASP A 207 -14.31 15.41 42.38
CA ASP A 207 -13.74 14.31 43.16
C ASP A 207 -12.40 14.69 43.83
N LEU A 208 -11.61 15.58 43.19
CA LEU A 208 -10.39 16.16 43.78
C LEU A 208 -10.71 17.23 44.83
N LEU A 209 -11.69 18.09 44.55
CA LEU A 209 -12.12 19.13 45.48
C LEU A 209 -12.66 18.53 46.78
N GLU A 210 -13.51 17.50 46.69
CA GLU A 210 -14.08 16.83 47.86
C GLU A 210 -13.00 16.20 48.75
N ALA A 211 -12.02 15.50 48.14
CA ALA A 211 -10.95 14.87 48.89
C ALA A 211 -9.94 15.85 49.49
N LEU A 212 -9.78 17.05 48.92
CA LEU A 212 -8.87 18.08 49.42
C LEU A 212 -9.53 19.01 50.45
N THR A 213 -10.85 18.98 50.59
CA THR A 213 -11.56 19.81 51.57
C THR A 213 -11.33 19.24 52.97
N GLU A 214 -10.92 20.07 53.93
CA GLU A 214 -10.50 19.67 55.29
C GLU A 214 -9.23 18.81 55.36
N ALA A 215 -8.57 18.53 54.23
CA ALA A 215 -7.31 17.80 54.17
C ALA A 215 -6.11 18.67 54.61
N THR A 216 -5.06 18.00 55.07
CA THR A 216 -3.77 18.63 55.42
C THR A 216 -2.71 18.40 54.35
N ILE A 217 -1.56 19.08 54.50
CA ILE A 217 -0.40 18.92 53.62
C ILE A 217 0.15 17.48 53.59
N ASP A 218 -0.02 16.72 54.66
CA ASP A 218 0.42 15.33 54.73
C ASP A 218 -0.55 14.40 53.97
N ASP A 219 -1.85 14.69 54.02
CA ASP A 219 -2.87 13.96 53.27
C ASP A 219 -2.77 14.19 51.75
N LEU A 220 -2.24 15.35 51.32
CA LEU A 220 -2.09 15.70 49.91
C LEU A 220 -1.29 14.66 49.12
N LEU A 221 -0.20 14.16 49.68
CA LEU A 221 0.66 13.18 49.00
C LEU A 221 -0.06 11.85 48.83
N ASP A 222 -0.81 11.41 49.84
CA ASP A 222 -1.60 10.18 49.78
C ASP A 222 -2.77 10.30 48.78
N ILE A 223 -3.42 11.47 48.73
CA ILE A 223 -4.47 11.77 47.74
C ILE A 223 -3.92 11.74 46.31
N VAL A 224 -2.72 12.27 46.09
CA VAL A 224 -2.08 12.31 44.77
C VAL A 224 -1.59 10.94 44.35
N THR A 225 -0.87 10.23 45.22
CA THR A 225 -0.30 8.90 44.94
C THR A 225 -1.38 7.83 44.79
N SER A 226 -2.49 7.91 45.52
CA SER A 226 -3.63 7.00 45.33
C SER A 226 -4.35 7.16 43.98
N ARG A 227 -4.14 8.29 43.29
CA ARG A 227 -4.81 8.64 42.04
C ARG A 227 -3.91 8.56 40.81
N THR A 228 -2.59 8.52 40.98
CA THR A 228 -1.63 8.35 39.88
C THR A 228 -0.31 7.71 40.34
N ASP A 229 0.14 6.69 39.61
CA ASP A 229 1.46 6.07 39.75
C ASP A 229 2.51 6.75 38.84
N MET A 230 2.08 7.62 37.92
CA MET A 230 2.96 8.46 37.12
C MET A 230 3.45 9.62 37.97
N HIS A 231 4.44 9.40 38.85
CA HIS A 231 5.10 10.44 39.63
C HIS A 231 6.53 10.03 40.01
N TRP A 232 7.36 11.02 40.36
CA TRP A 232 8.68 10.80 40.96
C TRP A 232 8.72 11.34 42.40
N GLU A 233 9.54 10.76 43.26
CA GLU A 233 9.64 11.20 44.68
C GLU A 233 10.01 12.69 44.79
N GLU A 234 10.91 13.17 43.94
CA GLU A 234 11.30 14.59 43.87
C GLU A 234 10.13 15.51 43.48
N THR A 235 9.20 15.02 42.65
CA THR A 235 8.04 15.79 42.17
C THR A 235 6.96 15.92 43.22
N LEU A 236 6.79 14.88 44.03
CA LEU A 236 5.94 14.92 45.22
C LEU A 236 6.51 15.88 46.26
N THR A 237 7.83 15.88 46.43
CA THR A 237 8.52 16.79 47.35
C THR A 237 8.39 18.25 46.91
N GLU A 238 8.56 18.53 45.61
CA GLU A 238 8.33 19.86 45.05
C GLU A 238 6.86 20.30 45.19
N LEU A 239 5.91 19.42 44.87
CA LEU A 239 4.49 19.69 45.03
C LEU A 239 4.16 20.09 46.47
N ARG A 240 4.65 19.31 47.45
CA ARG A 240 4.49 19.61 48.88
C ARG A 240 5.03 21.00 49.22
N SER A 241 6.24 21.33 48.79
CA SER A 241 6.84 22.64 49.05
C SER A 241 6.08 23.81 48.40
N THR A 242 5.55 23.59 47.19
CA THR A 242 4.79 24.59 46.43
C THR A 242 3.43 24.86 47.08
N VAL A 243 2.72 23.81 47.45
CA VAL A 243 1.42 23.94 48.14
C VAL A 243 1.61 24.53 49.54
N GLN A 244 2.61 24.07 50.30
CA GLN A 244 2.91 24.61 51.62
C GLN A 244 3.23 26.12 51.58
N SER A 245 4.06 26.56 50.63
CA SER A 245 4.42 27.99 50.51
C SER A 245 3.26 28.86 50.01
N THR A 246 2.36 28.33 49.18
CA THR A 246 1.27 29.10 48.56
C THR A 246 -0.03 29.08 49.38
N HIS A 247 -0.31 27.97 50.08
CA HIS A 247 -1.61 27.67 50.68
C HIS A 247 -1.53 27.21 52.16
N GLY A 248 -0.32 27.07 52.73
CA GLY A 248 -0.12 26.63 54.12
C GLY A 248 -0.40 25.14 54.37
N ASP A 249 -0.26 24.70 55.62
CA ASP A 249 -0.29 23.27 56.00
C ASP A 249 -1.71 22.65 56.12
N GLY A 250 -2.75 23.48 56.00
CA GLY A 250 -4.15 23.09 56.18
C GLY A 250 -4.58 23.09 57.66
N PRO A 251 -5.79 22.58 57.98
CA PRO A 251 -6.77 22.02 57.04
C PRO A 251 -7.32 23.07 56.08
N TRP A 252 -7.44 22.72 54.79
CA TRP A 252 -7.83 23.68 53.76
C TRP A 252 -9.34 23.85 53.66
N ASP A 253 -9.77 25.10 53.50
CA ASP A 253 -11.16 25.44 53.20
C ASP A 253 -11.50 25.10 51.74
N LYS A 254 -12.80 25.10 51.41
CA LYS A 254 -13.29 24.76 50.06
C LYS A 254 -12.68 25.63 48.95
N GLN A 255 -12.33 26.88 49.26
CA GLN A 255 -11.74 27.81 48.29
C GLN A 255 -10.26 27.48 48.03
N THR A 256 -9.50 27.14 49.07
CA THR A 256 -8.11 26.70 48.95
C THR A 256 -8.02 25.32 48.30
N ALA A 257 -8.89 24.38 48.65
CA ALA A 257 -8.99 23.08 48.02
C ALA A 257 -9.30 23.16 46.51
N ASP A 258 -10.14 24.12 46.09
CA ASP A 258 -10.43 24.38 44.67
C ASP A 258 -9.21 24.91 43.90
N ALA A 259 -8.41 25.77 44.53
CA ALA A 259 -7.16 26.27 43.95
C ALA A 259 -6.11 25.16 43.79
N ILE A 260 -5.92 24.33 44.82
CA ILE A 260 -5.01 23.18 44.79
C ILE A 260 -5.45 22.16 43.74
N SER A 261 -6.75 21.83 43.67
CA SER A 261 -7.32 20.94 42.66
C SER A 261 -7.07 21.46 41.23
N LYS A 262 -7.28 22.76 40.99
CA LYS A 262 -6.95 23.39 39.69
C LYS A 262 -5.47 23.31 39.36
N HIS A 263 -4.60 23.53 40.35
CA HIS A 263 -3.15 23.42 40.17
C HIS A 263 -2.75 22.00 39.79
N LEU A 264 -3.22 20.98 40.54
CA LEU A 264 -2.95 19.57 40.26
C LEU A 264 -3.38 19.14 38.86
N ARG A 265 -4.53 19.64 38.38
CA ARG A 265 -5.07 19.23 37.08
C ARG A 265 -4.49 19.95 35.88
N LYS A 266 -4.08 21.21 36.04
CA LYS A 266 -3.72 22.08 34.91
C LYS A 266 -2.25 22.43 34.85
N THR A 267 -1.58 22.50 36.00
CA THR A 267 -0.25 23.10 36.12
C THR A 267 0.77 22.11 36.64
N TRP A 268 0.38 21.29 37.61
CA TRP A 268 1.23 20.22 38.11
C TRP A 268 1.27 19.12 37.07
N ASP A 269 2.43 18.97 36.45
CA ASP A 269 2.78 17.78 35.71
C ASP A 269 3.72 16.97 36.61
N PRO A 270 3.52 15.66 36.76
CA PRO A 270 4.38 14.79 37.58
C PRO A 270 5.82 14.65 37.09
N ARG A 271 6.28 15.58 36.25
CA ARG A 271 7.56 15.63 35.55
C ARG A 271 7.89 14.36 34.79
N VAL A 272 6.96 13.52 34.36
CA VAL A 272 7.27 12.21 33.74
C VAL A 272 6.66 12.00 32.36
N ALA A 273 7.39 11.30 31.50
CA ALA A 273 6.84 10.69 30.27
C ALA A 273 6.92 9.17 30.34
N PHE A 274 5.88 8.50 29.86
CA PHE A 274 5.85 7.06 29.69
C PHE A 274 6.35 6.69 28.29
N GLU A 275 7.42 5.90 28.21
CA GLU A 275 7.98 5.39 26.96
C GLU A 275 7.94 3.85 26.94
N PRO A 276 7.19 3.22 26.01
CA PRO A 276 7.29 1.78 25.80
C PRO A 276 8.67 1.40 25.22
N VAL A 277 9.05 0.13 25.35
CA VAL A 277 10.32 -0.34 24.79
C VAL A 277 10.29 -0.22 23.26
N LYS A 278 11.32 0.40 22.70
CA LYS A 278 11.43 0.62 21.25
C LYS A 278 11.83 -0.68 20.55
N LEU A 279 10.92 -1.19 19.72
CA LEU A 279 11.14 -2.35 18.86
C LEU A 279 11.29 -1.90 17.40
N LEU A 280 12.03 -2.69 16.62
CA LEU A 280 12.15 -2.48 15.18
C LEU A 280 10.93 -3.08 14.46
N LYS A 281 10.54 -2.50 13.33
CA LYS A 281 9.45 -3.05 12.52
C LYS A 281 9.78 -4.47 12.05
N PRO A 282 8.79 -5.36 11.94
CA PRO A 282 8.98 -6.67 11.33
C PRO A 282 9.38 -6.55 9.85
N PRO A 283 10.11 -7.54 9.31
CA PRO A 283 10.47 -7.58 7.89
C PRO A 283 9.24 -7.71 7.00
N ILE A 284 9.28 -7.09 5.82
CA ILE A 284 8.17 -7.01 4.85
C ILE A 284 8.23 -8.10 3.76
N ASP A 285 9.35 -8.81 3.63
CA ASP A 285 9.58 -9.83 2.58
C ASP A 285 8.70 -11.08 2.70
N CYS A 286 7.98 -11.22 3.81
CA CYS A 286 7.00 -12.28 4.01
C CYS A 286 5.68 -12.06 3.25
N LEU A 287 5.46 -10.86 2.69
CA LEU A 287 4.24 -10.55 1.95
C LEU A 287 4.37 -10.94 0.47
N SER A 288 3.28 -11.47 -0.09
CA SER A 288 3.13 -11.78 -1.51
C SER A 288 1.96 -10.97 -2.09
N PRO A 289 2.14 -9.66 -2.35
CA PRO A 289 1.13 -8.87 -3.07
C PRO A 289 0.83 -9.47 -4.44
N ILE A 290 -0.31 -9.11 -5.04
CA ILE A 290 -0.67 -9.51 -6.41
C ILE A 290 0.12 -8.68 -7.42
N GLU A 291 0.38 -7.41 -7.13
CA GLU A 291 0.95 -6.38 -8.01
C GLU A 291 -0.08 -5.75 -8.95
N GLU A 292 0.07 -4.44 -9.22
CA GLU A 292 -0.91 -3.60 -9.95
C GLU A 292 -1.25 -4.16 -11.33
N LEU A 293 -0.22 -4.53 -12.12
CA LEU A 293 -0.40 -5.09 -13.46
C LEU A 293 -1.18 -6.40 -13.45
N LEU A 294 -0.87 -7.27 -12.49
CA LEU A 294 -1.53 -8.57 -12.40
C LEU A 294 -3.00 -8.40 -12.00
N ILE A 295 -3.32 -7.42 -11.14
CA ILE A 295 -4.69 -7.04 -10.84
C ILE A 295 -5.39 -6.51 -12.10
N LYS A 296 -4.71 -5.65 -12.88
CA LYS A 296 -5.25 -5.10 -14.13
C LYS A 296 -5.57 -6.22 -15.14
N LYS A 297 -4.60 -7.11 -15.43
CA LYS A 297 -4.77 -8.29 -16.30
C LYS A 297 -5.90 -9.21 -15.79
N GLY A 298 -5.94 -9.43 -14.48
CA GLY A 298 -6.95 -10.24 -13.81
C GLY A 298 -8.37 -9.70 -13.97
N LEU A 299 -8.56 -8.39 -13.78
CA LEU A 299 -9.86 -7.74 -13.94
C LEU A 299 -10.32 -7.75 -15.40
N SER A 300 -9.43 -7.40 -16.33
CA SER A 300 -9.70 -7.39 -17.77
C SER A 300 -10.02 -8.76 -18.37
N LYS A 301 -9.62 -9.86 -17.72
CA LYS A 301 -9.95 -11.24 -18.15
C LYS A 301 -11.44 -11.55 -18.04
N THR A 302 -12.09 -11.03 -17.01
CA THR A 302 -13.46 -11.41 -16.63
C THR A 302 -14.51 -10.37 -16.95
N ILE A 303 -14.09 -9.13 -17.15
CA ILE A 303 -15.00 -8.00 -17.36
C ILE A 303 -14.46 -7.24 -18.58
N ASP A 304 -15.25 -7.19 -19.64
CA ASP A 304 -14.95 -6.38 -20.82
C ASP A 304 -15.18 -4.91 -20.46
N SER A 305 -14.09 -4.17 -20.21
CA SER A 305 -14.16 -2.76 -19.86
C SER A 305 -13.12 -1.94 -20.61
N ARG A 306 -13.42 -0.65 -20.76
CA ARG A 306 -12.50 0.33 -21.34
C ARG A 306 -11.54 0.90 -20.30
N PHE A 307 -11.96 1.00 -19.03
CA PHE A 307 -11.16 1.64 -17.99
C PHE A 307 -10.91 0.71 -16.80
N VAL A 308 -9.63 0.59 -16.43
CA VAL A 308 -9.16 -0.12 -15.24
C VAL A 308 -8.08 0.74 -14.57
N THR A 309 -8.24 0.97 -13.27
CA THR A 309 -7.24 1.64 -12.44
C THR A 309 -6.93 0.76 -11.24
N THR A 310 -5.66 0.65 -10.89
CA THR A 310 -5.16 -0.22 -9.83
C THR A 310 -4.15 0.54 -9.00
N LEU A 311 -4.02 0.19 -7.72
CA LEU A 311 -3.08 0.81 -6.80
C LEU A 311 -2.61 -0.22 -5.78
N THR A 312 -1.29 -0.26 -5.56
CA THR A 312 -0.64 -1.03 -4.50
C THR A 312 0.00 -0.07 -3.50
N ARG A 313 -0.48 -0.06 -2.25
CA ARG A 313 0.10 0.76 -1.19
C ARG A 313 1.42 0.17 -0.70
N ALA A 314 2.27 1.02 -0.10
CA ALA A 314 3.44 0.54 0.63
C ALA A 314 3.02 -0.34 1.83
N PRO A 315 3.80 -1.38 2.17
CA PRO A 315 3.49 -2.24 3.30
C PRO A 315 3.54 -1.48 4.62
N SER A 316 2.57 -1.76 5.49
CA SER A 316 2.43 -1.19 6.83
C SER A 316 2.38 -2.30 7.88
N VAL A 317 2.37 -1.96 9.16
CA VAL A 317 2.36 -2.96 10.25
C VAL A 317 1.22 -2.64 11.19
N SER A 318 0.40 -3.66 11.50
CA SER A 318 -0.65 -3.56 12.50
C SER A 318 -0.48 -4.63 13.55
N SER A 319 -0.46 -4.23 14.83
CA SER A 319 -0.27 -5.16 15.96
C SER A 319 0.89 -6.14 15.74
N GLY A 320 2.03 -5.66 15.24
CA GLY A 320 3.21 -6.49 14.93
C GLY A 320 3.11 -7.41 13.69
N ASN A 321 2.00 -7.37 12.94
CA ASN A 321 1.85 -8.11 11.70
C ASN A 321 1.99 -7.17 10.50
N PRO A 322 2.97 -7.39 9.60
CA PRO A 322 3.05 -6.63 8.36
C PRO A 322 1.84 -6.97 7.48
N PHE A 323 1.29 -5.94 6.85
CA PHE A 323 0.20 -6.06 5.89
C PHE A 323 0.37 -5.07 4.74
N GLN A 324 -0.27 -5.37 3.62
CA GLN A 324 -0.28 -4.52 2.43
C GLN A 324 -1.68 -4.54 1.82
N ILE A 325 -2.14 -3.37 1.39
CA ILE A 325 -3.44 -3.20 0.74
C ILE A 325 -3.22 -2.94 -0.74
N GLU A 326 -3.94 -3.68 -1.56
CA GLU A 326 -4.03 -3.47 -2.99
C GLU A 326 -5.50 -3.29 -3.37
N VAL A 327 -5.76 -2.35 -4.27
CA VAL A 327 -7.10 -2.01 -4.68
C VAL A 327 -7.15 -1.87 -6.19
N GLY A 328 -8.28 -2.25 -6.78
CA GLY A 328 -8.54 -2.11 -8.20
C GLY A 328 -9.95 -1.62 -8.44
N LEU A 329 -10.15 -0.78 -9.45
CA LEU A 329 -11.45 -0.35 -9.90
C LEU A 329 -11.53 -0.55 -11.41
N ILE A 330 -12.60 -1.22 -11.83
CA ILE A 330 -12.94 -1.41 -13.23
C ILE A 330 -14.26 -0.71 -13.50
N PHE A 331 -14.30 0.11 -14.55
CA PHE A 331 -15.48 0.89 -14.96
C PHE A 331 -15.77 0.58 -16.43
N GLY A 332 -17.02 0.22 -16.75
CA GLY A 332 -17.36 -0.26 -18.09
C GLY A 332 -18.84 -0.27 -18.39
N GLU A 333 -19.19 0.03 -19.64
CA GLU A 333 -20.58 0.14 -20.12
C GLU A 333 -21.32 -1.20 -20.16
N GLY A 334 -20.60 -2.33 -20.10
CA GLY A 334 -21.19 -3.68 -20.01
C GLY A 334 -21.70 -4.07 -18.62
N MET A 335 -21.61 -3.18 -17.62
CA MET A 335 -22.08 -3.42 -16.26
C MET A 335 -23.39 -2.67 -15.96
N PRO A 336 -24.29 -3.20 -15.10
CA PRO A 336 -25.57 -2.54 -14.83
C PRO A 336 -25.38 -1.26 -14.01
N ALA A 337 -25.69 -0.11 -14.61
CA ALA A 337 -25.48 1.20 -13.99
C ALA A 337 -26.36 1.47 -12.75
N ASP A 338 -27.58 0.94 -12.72
CA ASP A 338 -28.53 1.18 -11.61
C ASP A 338 -28.31 0.25 -10.40
N SER A 339 -27.38 -0.69 -10.52
CA SER A 339 -27.09 -1.68 -9.48
C SER A 339 -25.95 -1.24 -8.55
N ALA A 340 -25.91 -1.82 -7.35
CA ALA A 340 -24.77 -1.66 -6.47
C ALA A 340 -23.50 -2.22 -7.14
N VAL A 341 -22.37 -1.53 -6.97
CA VAL A 341 -21.09 -1.95 -7.55
C VAL A 341 -20.73 -3.38 -7.13
N GLU A 342 -20.09 -4.13 -8.02
CA GLU A 342 -19.60 -5.46 -7.68
C GLU A 342 -18.38 -5.35 -6.76
N VAL A 343 -18.49 -5.82 -5.52
CA VAL A 343 -17.41 -5.75 -4.53
C VAL A 343 -16.65 -7.09 -4.50
N LEU A 344 -15.39 -7.07 -4.90
CA LEU A 344 -14.50 -8.23 -4.93
C LEU A 344 -13.50 -8.15 -3.76
N ARG A 345 -13.71 -8.96 -2.73
CA ARG A 345 -12.88 -8.97 -1.51
C ARG A 345 -11.94 -10.15 -1.52
N PHE A 346 -10.67 -9.88 -1.19
CA PHE A 346 -9.64 -10.90 -1.10
C PHE A 346 -8.80 -10.72 0.16
N ALA A 347 -8.46 -11.84 0.78
CA ALA A 347 -7.49 -11.89 1.87
C ALA A 347 -6.45 -12.97 1.55
N ASN A 348 -5.16 -12.62 1.49
CA ASN A 348 -4.08 -13.54 1.13
C ASN A 348 -4.39 -14.36 -0.14
N ARG A 349 -4.86 -13.68 -1.18
CA ARG A 349 -5.31 -14.25 -2.46
C ARG A 349 -6.51 -15.20 -2.41
N VAL A 350 -7.20 -15.29 -1.28
CA VAL A 350 -8.43 -16.08 -1.13
C VAL A 350 -9.66 -15.18 -1.31
N PRO A 351 -10.59 -15.51 -2.21
CA PRO A 351 -11.86 -14.80 -2.35
C PRO A 351 -12.73 -14.91 -1.10
N LEU A 352 -13.33 -13.80 -0.67
CA LEU A 352 -14.29 -13.75 0.43
C LEU A 352 -15.70 -13.48 -0.12
N MET A 353 -16.54 -14.50 -0.20
CA MET A 353 -17.86 -14.41 -0.85
C MET A 353 -19.02 -14.13 0.12
N TYR A 354 -18.92 -14.59 1.37
CA TYR A 354 -20.01 -14.49 2.34
C TYR A 354 -19.84 -13.30 3.31
N GLN A 355 -20.90 -12.98 4.05
CA GLN A 355 -20.91 -11.97 5.12
C GLN A 355 -20.34 -10.58 4.74
N GLN A 356 -20.71 -10.08 3.56
CA GLN A 356 -20.19 -8.80 3.04
C GLN A 356 -20.40 -7.62 4.00
N GLY A 357 -21.59 -7.48 4.61
CA GLY A 357 -21.89 -6.34 5.50
C GLY A 357 -21.09 -6.30 6.81
N GLY A 358 -20.56 -7.44 7.27
CA GLY A 358 -19.74 -7.51 8.48
C GLY A 358 -18.25 -7.31 8.22
N CYS A 359 -17.82 -7.25 6.95
CA CYS A 359 -16.41 -7.25 6.60
C CYS A 359 -15.82 -5.84 6.60
N MET A 360 -14.68 -5.67 7.26
CA MET A 360 -13.93 -4.42 7.29
C MET A 360 -13.60 -3.89 5.89
N LEU A 361 -13.26 -4.75 4.93
CA LEU A 361 -12.97 -4.33 3.54
C LEU A 361 -14.18 -3.69 2.85
N THR A 362 -15.39 -4.18 3.13
CA THR A 362 -16.63 -3.55 2.62
C THR A 362 -16.83 -2.21 3.32
N LYS A 363 -16.71 -2.16 4.64
CA LYS A 363 -16.83 -0.92 5.42
C LYS A 363 -15.85 0.16 4.95
N ALA A 364 -14.64 -0.23 4.53
CA ALA A 364 -13.67 0.69 3.96
C ALA A 364 -14.18 1.35 2.66
N ILE A 365 -14.85 0.58 1.78
CA ILE A 365 -15.51 1.13 0.57
C ILE A 365 -16.67 2.05 0.95
N GLU A 366 -17.50 1.63 1.91
CA GLU A 366 -18.67 2.40 2.36
C GLU A 366 -18.28 3.73 3.03
N SER A 367 -17.11 3.79 3.66
CA SER A 367 -16.59 4.99 4.33
C SER A 367 -16.15 6.13 3.40
N VAL A 368 -16.09 5.87 2.08
CA VAL A 368 -15.71 6.86 1.07
C VAL A 368 -16.97 7.45 0.42
N ASP A 369 -17.00 8.77 0.24
CA ASP A 369 -18.07 9.46 -0.49
C ASP A 369 -17.82 9.39 -2.00
N TRP A 370 -18.38 8.38 -2.66
CA TRP A 370 -18.13 8.09 -4.07
C TRP A 370 -18.84 9.06 -5.03
N ARG A 371 -19.80 9.86 -4.53
CA ARG A 371 -20.50 10.90 -5.32
C ARG A 371 -19.53 11.94 -5.87
N GLN A 372 -18.48 12.23 -5.10
CA GLN A 372 -17.43 13.17 -5.51
C GLN A 372 -16.55 12.62 -6.64
N TYR A 373 -16.61 11.31 -6.87
CA TYR A 373 -15.79 10.59 -7.85
C TYR A 373 -16.59 10.06 -9.05
N GLY A 374 -17.89 10.38 -9.12
CA GLY A 374 -18.74 10.11 -10.28
C GLY A 374 -19.55 8.81 -10.23
N LEU A 375 -19.64 8.14 -9.07
CA LEU A 375 -20.60 7.07 -8.82
C LEU A 375 -21.80 7.61 -8.02
N ASP A 376 -22.95 6.95 -8.09
CA ASP A 376 -24.10 7.30 -7.26
C ASP A 376 -23.99 6.63 -5.88
N GLN A 377 -24.48 7.28 -4.83
CA GLN A 377 -24.50 6.73 -3.47
C GLN A 377 -25.68 7.35 -2.70
N PRO A 378 -26.89 6.80 -2.88
CA PRO A 378 -28.08 7.35 -2.26
C PRO A 378 -27.96 7.37 -0.73
N GLY A 379 -28.15 8.54 -0.12
CA GLY A 379 -28.05 8.72 1.33
C GLY A 379 -26.62 8.84 1.88
N GLY A 380 -25.59 8.83 1.02
CA GLY A 380 -24.19 9.06 1.41
C GLY A 380 -23.54 7.99 2.28
N ASN A 381 -24.25 6.88 2.54
CA ASN A 381 -23.80 5.76 3.35
C ASN A 381 -24.04 4.45 2.60
N GLY A 382 -23.16 3.46 2.77
CA GLY A 382 -23.28 2.14 2.17
C GLY A 382 -22.56 2.01 0.83
N VAL A 383 -22.73 0.87 0.16
CA VAL A 383 -22.03 0.55 -1.09
C VAL A 383 -22.54 1.43 -2.24
N PRO A 384 -21.66 2.07 -3.03
CA PRO A 384 -22.08 2.92 -4.14
C PRO A 384 -22.78 2.11 -5.25
N LYS A 385 -23.51 2.83 -6.11
CA LYS A 385 -24.17 2.32 -7.31
C LYS A 385 -23.47 2.85 -8.55
N GLY A 386 -23.38 2.00 -9.56
CA GLY A 386 -22.79 2.37 -10.84
C GLY A 386 -22.25 1.16 -11.59
N PRO A 387 -21.88 1.36 -12.87
CA PRO A 387 -21.35 0.31 -13.72
C PRO A 387 -19.86 0.10 -13.43
N ALA A 388 -19.55 -0.32 -12.20
CA ALA A 388 -18.20 -0.52 -11.72
C ALA A 388 -18.07 -1.77 -10.83
N ALA A 389 -16.86 -2.33 -10.81
CA ALA A 389 -16.47 -3.30 -9.80
C ALA A 389 -15.23 -2.80 -9.05
N VAL A 390 -15.21 -3.03 -7.74
CA VAL A 390 -14.15 -2.61 -6.83
C VAL A 390 -13.52 -3.84 -6.20
N LEU A 391 -12.24 -4.03 -6.47
CA LEU A 391 -11.39 -5.06 -5.90
C LEU A 391 -10.62 -4.52 -4.71
N VAL A 392 -10.61 -5.29 -3.61
CA VAL A 392 -9.82 -5.00 -2.41
C VAL A 392 -9.11 -6.27 -2.00
N HIS A 393 -7.79 -6.19 -1.92
CA HIS A 393 -6.95 -7.28 -1.45
C HIS A 393 -6.15 -6.84 -0.23
N LEU A 394 -6.25 -7.66 0.83
CA LEU A 394 -5.42 -7.56 2.04
C LEU A 394 -4.42 -8.72 2.04
N ALA A 395 -3.14 -8.40 1.89
CA ALA A 395 -2.04 -9.34 2.14
C ALA A 395 -1.53 -9.11 3.57
N SER A 396 -1.49 -10.15 4.41
CA SER A 396 -0.95 -10.07 5.78
C SER A 396 -0.45 -11.44 6.23
N THR A 397 0.55 -11.48 7.11
CA THR A 397 0.98 -12.73 7.77
C THR A 397 -0.11 -13.33 8.65
N ASN A 398 -0.94 -12.47 9.25
CA ASN A 398 -2.07 -12.85 10.08
C ASN A 398 -3.28 -11.96 9.75
N VAL A 399 -4.31 -12.57 9.16
CA VAL A 399 -5.58 -11.89 8.87
C VAL A 399 -6.55 -12.18 10.00
N GLN A 400 -7.04 -11.13 10.65
CA GLN A 400 -8.06 -11.24 11.70
C GLN A 400 -9.43 -11.48 11.04
N PHE A 401 -10.03 -12.63 11.29
CA PHE A 401 -11.36 -12.97 10.78
C PHE A 401 -12.42 -12.82 11.86
N THR A 402 -13.65 -12.49 11.48
CA THR A 402 -14.80 -12.39 12.40
C THR A 402 -15.25 -13.76 12.93
N SER A 403 -14.98 -14.83 12.18
CA SER A 403 -15.39 -16.20 12.50
C SER A 403 -14.38 -17.22 12.00
N GLU A 404 -14.45 -18.43 12.55
CA GLU A 404 -13.61 -19.57 12.16
C GLU A 404 -13.80 -20.00 10.69
N ALA A 405 -14.94 -19.65 10.08
CA ALA A 405 -15.22 -19.91 8.68
C ALA A 405 -14.38 -19.03 7.72
N LYS A 406 -13.72 -17.98 8.23
CA LYS A 406 -12.84 -17.06 7.47
C LYS A 406 -13.53 -16.34 6.30
N GLU A 407 -14.80 -15.99 6.48
CA GLU A 407 -15.61 -15.35 5.42
C GLU A 407 -15.57 -13.82 5.40
N ALA A 408 -15.20 -13.21 6.54
CA ALA A 408 -15.10 -11.77 6.68
C ALA A 408 -13.92 -11.38 7.57
N VAL A 409 -13.24 -10.32 7.17
CA VAL A 409 -12.16 -9.69 7.94
C VAL A 409 -12.77 -8.86 9.06
N ALA A 410 -12.25 -9.03 10.27
CA ALA A 410 -12.64 -8.31 11.47
C ALA A 410 -12.28 -6.82 11.38
N ASP A 411 -12.93 -6.00 12.21
CA ASP A 411 -12.69 -4.56 12.24
C ASP A 411 -11.33 -4.26 12.87
N ASN A 412 -10.47 -3.61 12.12
CA ASN A 412 -9.16 -3.13 12.56
C ASN A 412 -8.96 -1.74 11.97
N GLU A 413 -8.89 -0.74 12.86
CA GLU A 413 -8.86 0.68 12.49
C GLU A 413 -7.67 1.03 11.61
N GLU A 414 -6.47 0.54 11.96
CA GLU A 414 -5.23 0.83 11.23
C GLU A 414 -5.30 0.31 9.79
N VAL A 415 -5.80 -0.92 9.62
CA VAL A 415 -5.95 -1.54 8.30
C VAL A 415 -7.08 -0.87 7.51
N ARG A 416 -8.20 -0.52 8.19
CA ARG A 416 -9.35 0.13 7.56
C ARG A 416 -9.01 1.52 7.03
N GLU A 417 -8.29 2.32 7.81
CA GLU A 417 -7.85 3.65 7.38
C GLU A 417 -6.87 3.58 6.20
N GLU A 418 -5.99 2.57 6.20
CA GLU A 418 -5.06 2.37 5.09
C GLU A 418 -5.78 1.93 3.80
N ALA A 419 -6.78 1.06 3.93
CA ALA A 419 -7.65 0.70 2.81
C ALA A 419 -8.49 1.90 2.32
N ARG A 420 -8.99 2.73 3.22
CA ARG A 420 -9.73 3.96 2.88
C ARG A 420 -8.88 4.94 2.09
N LYS A 421 -7.61 5.16 2.47
CA LYS A 421 -6.68 6.01 1.70
C LYS A 421 -6.47 5.48 0.28
N ALA A 422 -6.30 4.17 0.13
CA ALA A 422 -6.15 3.54 -1.18
C ALA A 422 -7.40 3.75 -2.07
N MET A 423 -8.60 3.64 -1.48
CA MET A 423 -9.86 3.89 -2.17
C MET A 423 -10.05 5.34 -2.61
N LEU A 424 -9.64 6.31 -1.78
CA LEU A 424 -9.70 7.72 -2.14
C LEU A 424 -8.83 8.03 -3.37
N GLU A 425 -7.67 7.38 -3.47
CA GLU A 425 -6.76 7.52 -4.60
C GLU A 425 -7.34 6.88 -5.88
N LEU A 426 -7.94 5.70 -5.79
CA LEU A 426 -8.72 5.12 -6.90
C LEU A 426 -9.87 6.03 -7.36
N GLY A 427 -10.61 6.62 -6.41
CA GLY A 427 -11.70 7.54 -6.71
C GLY A 427 -11.22 8.76 -7.51
N ARG A 428 -10.07 9.33 -7.16
CA ARG A 428 -9.45 10.43 -7.93
C ARG A 428 -9.12 10.00 -9.37
N GLY A 429 -8.59 8.79 -9.55
CA GLY A 429 -8.32 8.20 -10.86
C GLY A 429 -9.60 8.09 -11.71
N LEU A 430 -10.68 7.55 -11.14
CA LEU A 430 -11.98 7.45 -11.81
C LEU A 430 -12.53 8.83 -12.19
N ARG A 431 -12.48 9.80 -11.28
CA ARG A 431 -12.95 11.17 -11.54
C ARG A 431 -12.22 11.81 -12.72
N LYS A 432 -10.89 11.71 -12.75
CA LYS A 432 -10.06 12.23 -13.85
C LYS A 432 -10.47 11.61 -15.19
N HIS A 433 -10.71 10.30 -15.23
CA HIS A 433 -11.19 9.60 -16.42
C HIS A 433 -12.58 10.08 -16.86
N LEU A 434 -13.55 10.17 -15.95
CA LEU A 434 -14.90 10.63 -16.25
C LEU A 434 -14.94 12.10 -16.73
N GLU A 435 -14.13 12.98 -16.13
CA GLU A 435 -13.98 14.36 -16.57
C GLU A 435 -13.35 14.45 -17.97
N LYS A 436 -12.31 13.65 -18.26
CA LYS A 436 -11.71 13.54 -19.60
C LYS A 436 -12.74 13.06 -20.63
N LYS A 437 -13.48 11.98 -20.33
CA LYS A 437 -14.52 11.42 -21.21
C LYS A 437 -15.63 12.43 -21.51
N LYS A 438 -16.11 13.16 -20.48
CA LYS A 438 -17.14 14.19 -20.63
C LYS A 438 -16.67 15.38 -21.48
N LYS A 439 -15.41 15.81 -21.32
CA LYS A 439 -14.81 16.90 -22.13
C LYS A 439 -14.65 16.48 -23.59
N LEU A 440 -14.22 15.23 -23.82
CA LEU A 440 -14.06 14.66 -25.15
C LEU A 440 -15.40 14.52 -25.88
N ALA A 441 -16.42 13.93 -25.24
CA ALA A 441 -17.75 13.75 -25.82
C ALA A 441 -18.39 15.07 -26.25
N LYS A 442 -18.38 16.10 -25.38
CA LYS A 442 -18.88 17.44 -25.73
C LYS A 442 -18.14 18.09 -26.91
N THR A 443 -16.84 17.83 -27.01
CA THR A 443 -16.02 18.38 -28.10
C THR A 443 -16.31 17.67 -29.40
N GLN A 444 -16.50 16.34 -29.35
CA GLN A 444 -16.87 15.53 -30.50
C GLN A 444 -18.27 15.85 -31.00
N GLU A 445 -19.28 15.96 -30.11
CA GLU A 445 -20.63 16.42 -30.47
C GLU A 445 -20.58 17.79 -31.15
N LYS A 446 -19.80 18.72 -30.60
CA LYS A 446 -19.60 20.04 -31.22
C LYS A 446 -18.94 19.93 -32.59
N PHE A 447 -17.95 19.05 -32.76
CA PHE A 447 -17.24 18.85 -34.01
C PHE A 447 -18.14 18.24 -35.09
N GLU A 448 -18.91 17.20 -34.77
CA GLU A 448 -19.88 16.56 -35.67
C GLU A 448 -20.95 17.57 -36.09
N LEU A 449 -21.51 18.31 -35.12
CA LEU A 449 -22.49 19.37 -35.38
C LEU A 449 -21.94 20.44 -36.34
N ILE A 450 -20.68 20.87 -36.16
CA ILE A 450 -20.05 21.87 -37.05
C ILE A 450 -19.77 21.27 -38.42
N THR A 451 -19.26 20.04 -38.49
CA THR A 451 -18.87 19.40 -39.75
C THR A 451 -20.09 19.10 -40.62
N ASP A 452 -21.25 18.81 -40.02
CA ASP A 452 -22.48 18.53 -40.77
C ASP A 452 -23.26 19.81 -41.09
N ILE A 453 -23.43 20.69 -40.11
CA ILE A 453 -24.28 21.89 -40.27
C ILE A 453 -23.58 22.98 -41.09
N LEU A 454 -22.27 23.19 -40.89
CA LEU A 454 -21.58 24.32 -41.52
C LEU A 454 -21.52 24.20 -43.05
N PRO A 455 -21.24 23.03 -43.66
CA PRO A 455 -21.34 22.85 -45.11
C PRO A 455 -22.77 23.01 -45.62
N ALA A 456 -23.77 22.50 -44.91
CA ALA A 456 -25.17 22.64 -45.32
C ALA A 456 -25.63 24.12 -45.32
N ILE A 457 -25.18 24.92 -44.34
CA ILE A 457 -25.42 26.37 -44.31
C ILE A 457 -24.69 27.04 -45.48
N ALA A 458 -23.44 26.67 -45.73
CA ALA A 458 -22.63 27.26 -46.78
C ALA A 458 -23.21 27.00 -48.17
N GLU A 459 -23.64 25.77 -48.45
CA GLU A 459 -24.27 25.35 -49.70
C GLU A 459 -25.60 26.08 -49.93
N LYS A 460 -26.50 26.10 -48.93
CA LYS A 460 -27.78 26.83 -49.05
C LYS A 460 -27.56 28.32 -49.27
N SER A 461 -26.63 28.92 -48.54
CA SER A 461 -26.31 30.35 -48.63
C SER A 461 -25.69 30.71 -49.99
N ALA A 462 -24.78 29.86 -50.50
CA ALA A 462 -24.17 29.95 -51.83
C ALA A 462 -25.23 29.82 -52.94
N SER A 463 -26.16 28.86 -52.81
CA SER A 463 -27.29 28.65 -53.72
C SER A 463 -28.23 29.86 -53.80
N ILE A 464 -28.63 30.43 -52.64
CA ILE A 464 -29.53 31.61 -52.59
C ILE A 464 -28.89 32.83 -53.27
N LEU A 465 -27.57 33.01 -53.11
CA LEU A 465 -26.85 34.16 -53.63
C LEU A 465 -26.25 33.93 -55.03
N GLY A 466 -26.37 32.72 -55.58
CA GLY A 466 -25.77 32.34 -56.87
C GLY A 466 -24.25 32.42 -56.89
N ARG A 467 -23.58 32.07 -55.79
CA ARG A 467 -22.11 32.13 -55.62
C ARG A 467 -21.52 30.76 -55.33
N ASP A 468 -20.21 30.63 -55.45
CA ASP A 468 -19.48 29.41 -55.09
C ASP A 468 -19.42 29.20 -53.56
N ILE A 469 -19.28 27.94 -53.15
CA ILE A 469 -19.20 27.55 -51.74
C ILE A 469 -17.90 28.10 -51.12
N PRO A 470 -17.96 28.87 -50.02
CA PRO A 470 -16.77 29.42 -49.38
C PRO A 470 -15.93 28.34 -48.69
N LEU A 471 -14.60 28.55 -48.61
CA LEU A 471 -13.68 27.68 -47.87
C LEU A 471 -13.98 27.72 -46.36
N LEU A 472 -14.41 26.59 -45.81
CA LEU A 472 -14.91 26.51 -44.42
C LEU A 472 -13.81 26.30 -43.38
N ALA A 473 -12.61 25.87 -43.78
CA ALA A 473 -11.50 25.53 -42.88
C ALA A 473 -11.18 26.65 -41.86
N GLY A 474 -11.18 27.91 -42.31
CA GLY A 474 -10.95 29.06 -41.43
C GLY A 474 -12.08 29.31 -40.43
N SER A 475 -13.33 29.08 -40.82
CA SER A 475 -14.51 29.21 -39.94
C SER A 475 -14.57 28.09 -38.91
N ILE A 476 -14.30 26.85 -39.31
CA ILE A 476 -14.21 25.68 -38.42
C ILE A 476 -13.17 25.93 -37.33
N THR A 477 -11.98 26.39 -37.72
CA THR A 477 -10.89 26.73 -36.79
C THR A 477 -11.30 27.82 -35.79
N LYS A 478 -12.02 28.86 -36.23
CA LYS A 478 -12.50 29.92 -35.33
C LYS A 478 -13.57 29.44 -34.34
N ILE A 479 -14.48 28.56 -34.77
CA ILE A 479 -15.56 28.05 -33.91
C ILE A 479 -15.02 27.03 -32.90
N MET A 480 -14.07 26.19 -33.32
CA MET A 480 -13.44 25.19 -32.46
C MET A 480 -12.52 25.85 -31.43
N ASN A 481 -11.63 26.75 -31.87
CA ASN A 481 -10.66 27.47 -31.04
C ASN A 481 -10.00 26.59 -29.95
N ALA A 482 -9.62 25.37 -30.32
CA ALA A 482 -9.06 24.39 -29.41
C ALA A 482 -7.99 23.54 -30.09
N VAL A 483 -7.09 22.97 -29.31
CA VAL A 483 -6.12 21.97 -29.79
C VAL A 483 -6.61 20.61 -29.31
N ILE A 484 -6.63 19.61 -30.20
CA ILE A 484 -7.16 18.28 -29.91
C ILE A 484 -6.04 17.27 -30.05
N ALA A 485 -5.82 16.47 -29.01
CA ALA A 485 -4.98 15.29 -29.01
C ALA A 485 -5.86 14.03 -29.08
N GLN A 486 -5.55 13.12 -29.99
CA GLN A 486 -6.19 11.81 -30.08
C GLN A 486 -5.11 10.74 -29.99
N GLU A 487 -5.28 9.83 -29.04
CA GLU A 487 -4.47 8.64 -28.89
C GLU A 487 -5.19 7.41 -29.44
N THR A 488 -4.46 6.56 -30.17
CA THR A 488 -4.92 5.25 -30.59
C THR A 488 -3.85 4.24 -30.23
N THR A 489 -4.23 3.20 -29.49
CA THR A 489 -3.33 2.10 -29.09
C THR A 489 -3.86 0.82 -29.70
N THR A 490 -3.02 0.14 -30.49
CA THR A 490 -3.37 -1.11 -31.16
C THR A 490 -2.34 -2.20 -30.86
N TRP A 491 -2.82 -3.43 -30.70
CA TRP A 491 -1.94 -4.59 -30.48
C TRP A 491 -1.65 -5.29 -31.80
N ASP A 492 -0.38 -5.36 -32.16
CA ASP A 492 0.11 -6.13 -33.31
C ASP A 492 0.35 -7.59 -32.88
N LYS A 493 -0.45 -8.50 -33.45
CA LYS A 493 -0.39 -9.94 -33.13
C LYS A 493 0.85 -10.62 -33.71
N GLU A 494 1.38 -10.14 -34.84
CA GLU A 494 2.51 -10.76 -35.54
C GLU A 494 3.83 -10.35 -34.91
N GLY A 495 3.97 -9.05 -34.58
CA GLY A 495 5.16 -8.49 -33.94
C GLY A 495 5.21 -8.61 -32.41
N LYS A 496 4.14 -9.07 -31.74
CA LYS A 496 3.98 -9.04 -30.27
C LYS A 496 4.33 -7.68 -29.66
N ARG A 497 3.84 -6.62 -30.30
CA ARG A 497 4.16 -5.23 -29.94
C ARG A 497 2.90 -4.39 -29.86
N THR A 498 2.93 -3.38 -29.00
CA THR A 498 1.85 -2.41 -28.86
C THR A 498 2.20 -1.16 -29.65
N ASN A 499 1.45 -0.86 -30.70
CA ASN A 499 1.63 0.33 -31.52
C ASN A 499 0.78 1.47 -30.96
N VAL A 500 1.41 2.59 -30.66
CA VAL A 500 0.76 3.80 -30.14
C VAL A 500 0.91 4.93 -31.17
N GLU A 501 -0.22 5.49 -31.56
CA GLU A 501 -0.30 6.67 -32.41
C GLU A 501 -0.95 7.82 -31.63
N ILE A 502 -0.27 8.96 -31.57
CA ILE A 502 -0.78 10.18 -30.93
C ILE A 502 -0.81 11.28 -31.99
N SER A 503 -2.00 11.74 -32.35
CA SER A 503 -2.17 12.89 -33.25
C SER A 503 -2.57 14.14 -32.49
N LEU A 504 -1.94 15.27 -32.79
CA LEU A 504 -2.22 16.58 -32.21
C LEU A 504 -2.58 17.57 -33.31
N SER A 505 -3.82 18.05 -33.30
CA SER A 505 -4.37 18.96 -34.31
C SER A 505 -4.66 20.34 -33.72
N ASN A 506 -4.12 21.39 -34.35
CA ASN A 506 -4.31 22.77 -33.90
C ASN A 506 -5.50 23.44 -34.61
N TYR A 507 -6.68 23.45 -33.97
CA TYR A 507 -7.83 24.22 -34.43
C TYR A 507 -7.95 25.59 -33.76
N THR A 508 -6.83 26.26 -33.47
CA THR A 508 -6.84 27.65 -32.98
C THR A 508 -6.39 28.62 -34.07
N ALA A 509 -6.79 29.89 -33.96
CA ALA A 509 -6.42 30.92 -34.95
C ALA A 509 -4.94 31.35 -34.88
N LYS A 510 -4.18 30.87 -33.87
CA LYS A 510 -2.76 31.20 -33.67
C LYS A 510 -1.91 29.96 -33.85
N SER A 511 -0.69 30.15 -34.33
CA SER A 511 0.31 29.08 -34.32
C SER A 511 0.72 28.77 -32.89
N ARG A 512 0.91 27.48 -32.57
CA ARG A 512 1.22 27.00 -31.23
C ARG A 512 2.36 26.00 -31.26
N SER A 513 3.28 26.11 -30.31
CA SER A 513 4.32 25.12 -30.07
C SER A 513 3.98 24.32 -28.80
N TYR A 514 4.01 22.99 -28.90
CA TYR A 514 3.74 22.10 -27.77
C TYR A 514 4.92 21.14 -27.56
N THR A 515 5.09 20.72 -26.31
CA THR A 515 5.84 19.50 -25.99
C THR A 515 4.83 18.47 -25.54
N LEU A 516 4.72 17.35 -26.24
CA LEU A 516 3.89 16.23 -25.82
C LEU A 516 4.71 15.28 -24.97
N LEU A 517 4.08 14.73 -23.94
CA LEU A 517 4.67 13.68 -23.15
C LEU A 517 3.68 12.52 -23.07
N ALA A 518 4.17 11.30 -23.01
CA ALA A 518 3.34 10.13 -22.80
C ALA A 518 3.94 9.29 -21.69
N ASN A 519 3.07 8.68 -20.88
CA ASN A 519 3.53 7.61 -20.00
C ASN A 519 3.86 6.37 -20.83
N TRP A 520 4.83 5.59 -20.35
CA TRP A 520 5.18 4.31 -20.94
C TRP A 520 5.71 3.35 -19.87
N PRO A 521 5.54 2.02 -20.03
CA PRO A 521 5.78 1.04 -18.98
C PRO A 521 7.27 0.68 -18.78
N GLN A 522 8.11 1.69 -18.53
CA GLN A 522 9.56 1.51 -18.37
C GLN A 522 9.94 0.56 -17.22
N ARG A 523 9.26 0.66 -16.07
CA ARG A 523 9.53 -0.18 -14.88
C ARG A 523 9.09 -1.63 -15.06
N GLU A 524 8.32 -1.90 -16.11
CA GLU A 524 7.73 -3.21 -16.38
C GLU A 524 8.60 -4.03 -17.36
N GLY A 525 9.76 -3.48 -17.75
CA GLY A 525 10.71 -4.11 -18.67
C GLY A 525 10.39 -3.87 -20.14
N ALA A 526 9.47 -2.96 -20.45
CA ALA A 526 9.16 -2.61 -21.84
C ALA A 526 10.27 -1.77 -22.47
N THR A 527 10.47 -1.94 -23.78
CA THR A 527 11.39 -1.13 -24.59
C THR A 527 10.62 -0.40 -25.67
N MET A 528 10.87 0.91 -25.81
CA MET A 528 10.27 1.72 -26.86
C MET A 528 11.08 1.58 -28.16
N VAL A 529 10.40 1.23 -29.24
CA VAL A 529 10.95 0.95 -30.57
C VAL A 529 10.13 1.71 -31.62
N ASP A 530 10.61 1.82 -32.87
CA ASP A 530 9.92 2.52 -33.97
C ASP A 530 9.48 3.96 -33.64
N ASN A 531 10.28 4.67 -32.83
CA ASN A 531 10.05 6.06 -32.46
C ASN A 531 10.81 7.02 -33.39
N ASP A 532 10.30 7.17 -34.61
CA ASP A 532 10.94 7.92 -35.70
C ASP A 532 11.16 9.41 -35.37
N ARG A 533 10.38 9.96 -34.44
CA ARG A 533 10.44 11.36 -34.03
C ARG A 533 11.44 11.63 -32.89
N GLY A 534 12.08 10.59 -32.35
CA GLY A 534 13.05 10.71 -31.25
C GLY A 534 12.41 11.11 -29.93
N GLY A 535 12.97 12.09 -29.24
CA GLY A 535 12.52 12.53 -27.91
C GLY A 535 13.45 12.13 -26.79
N ARG A 536 13.07 12.44 -25.55
CA ARG A 536 13.91 12.21 -24.36
C ARG A 536 13.08 11.67 -23.21
N SER A 537 13.69 10.79 -22.43
CA SER A 537 13.17 10.42 -21.11
C SER A 537 13.26 11.64 -20.20
N GLU A 538 12.14 12.09 -19.68
CA GLU A 538 12.12 13.24 -18.76
C GLU A 538 12.16 12.81 -17.29
N MET A 539 11.53 11.67 -17.00
CA MET A 539 11.62 10.93 -15.74
C MET A 539 11.28 9.46 -16.01
N THR A 540 11.45 8.59 -15.01
CA THR A 540 11.16 7.16 -15.18
C THR A 540 9.69 6.97 -15.56
N GLY A 541 9.46 6.31 -16.70
CA GLY A 541 8.11 6.03 -17.21
C GLY A 541 7.41 7.19 -17.94
N VAL A 542 8.09 8.32 -18.21
CA VAL A 542 7.54 9.42 -19.01
C VAL A 542 8.51 9.83 -20.13
N TRP A 543 8.03 9.77 -21.36
CA TRP A 543 8.79 10.14 -22.56
C TRP A 543 8.27 11.45 -23.16
N ALA A 544 9.16 12.33 -23.61
CA ALA A 544 8.83 13.67 -24.07
C ALA A 544 9.28 13.91 -25.53
N TRP A 545 8.37 14.45 -26.34
CA TRP A 545 8.62 14.91 -27.71
C TRP A 545 8.38 16.41 -27.83
N LYS A 546 9.38 17.14 -28.32
CA LYS A 546 9.22 18.55 -28.68
C LYS A 546 8.65 18.63 -30.09
N LEU A 547 7.45 19.19 -30.22
CA LEU A 547 6.82 19.35 -31.53
C LEU A 547 7.24 20.65 -32.21
N GLU A 548 7.19 20.62 -33.53
CA GLU A 548 7.29 21.82 -34.35
C GLU A 548 6.12 22.77 -34.09
N THR A 549 6.26 24.01 -34.55
CA THR A 549 5.21 25.02 -34.37
C THR A 549 4.05 24.72 -35.33
N LEU A 550 2.93 24.26 -34.77
CA LEU A 550 1.73 23.93 -35.52
C LEU A 550 0.98 25.19 -35.94
N LYS A 551 0.81 25.39 -37.25
CA LYS A 551 -0.05 26.45 -37.80
C LYS A 551 -1.53 26.12 -37.60
N PRO A 552 -2.44 27.11 -37.71
CA PRO A 552 -3.88 26.87 -37.71
C PRO A 552 -4.30 25.82 -38.76
N GLY A 553 -4.97 24.76 -38.34
CA GLY A 553 -5.42 23.65 -39.18
C GLY A 553 -4.38 22.55 -39.45
N GLU A 554 -3.16 22.70 -38.92
CA GLU A 554 -2.09 21.70 -39.06
C GLU A 554 -2.16 20.64 -37.95
N SER A 555 -1.74 19.42 -38.27
CA SER A 555 -1.65 18.31 -37.33
C SER A 555 -0.25 17.69 -37.30
N ALA A 556 0.12 17.17 -36.13
CA ALA A 556 1.37 16.46 -35.91
C ALA A 556 1.07 15.07 -35.34
N THR A 557 1.60 14.03 -35.97
CA THR A 557 1.44 12.64 -35.50
C THR A 557 2.75 12.11 -34.94
N ILE A 558 2.68 11.44 -33.79
CA ILE A 558 3.78 10.69 -33.18
C ILE A 558 3.38 9.22 -33.20
N THR A 559 4.26 8.37 -33.71
CA THR A 559 4.12 6.92 -33.69
C THR A 559 5.29 6.32 -32.95
N PHE A 560 5.01 5.34 -32.08
CA PHE A 560 6.03 4.48 -31.46
C PHE A 560 5.44 3.11 -31.15
N ALA A 561 6.29 2.10 -31.06
CA ALA A 561 5.95 0.75 -30.65
C ALA A 561 6.56 0.42 -29.27
N LEU A 562 5.88 -0.44 -28.51
CA LEU A 562 6.38 -0.99 -27.25
C LEU A 562 6.58 -2.50 -27.38
N GLU A 563 7.79 -2.95 -27.12
CA GLU A 563 8.17 -4.37 -27.03
C GLU A 563 8.36 -4.82 -25.57
N GLY A 564 8.31 -6.12 -25.33
CA GLY A 564 8.46 -6.72 -23.99
C GLY A 564 7.16 -6.83 -23.17
N LEU A 565 6.03 -6.45 -23.77
CA LEU A 565 4.70 -6.51 -23.16
C LEU A 565 3.87 -7.67 -23.73
N GLU A 566 2.91 -8.18 -22.97
CA GLU A 566 1.91 -9.13 -23.45
C GLU A 566 0.62 -8.42 -23.91
N LYS A 567 -0.22 -9.14 -24.65
CA LYS A 567 -1.49 -8.60 -25.15
C LYS A 567 -2.39 -8.13 -23.99
N GLY A 568 -2.69 -6.83 -23.96
CA GLY A 568 -3.58 -6.22 -22.98
C GLY A 568 -2.87 -5.57 -21.78
N ASP A 569 -1.54 -5.62 -21.73
CA ASP A 569 -0.76 -4.99 -20.66
C ASP A 569 -0.88 -3.46 -20.72
N TRP A 570 -0.83 -2.94 -21.95
CA TRP A 570 -0.94 -1.52 -22.25
C TRP A 570 -2.09 -1.26 -23.22
N THR A 571 -3.15 -0.66 -22.70
CA THR A 571 -4.41 -0.42 -23.44
C THR A 571 -4.70 1.07 -23.62
N GLU A 572 -4.25 1.90 -22.69
CA GLU A 572 -4.42 3.34 -22.72
C GLU A 572 -3.07 4.00 -22.44
N THR A 573 -2.71 4.97 -23.28
CA THR A 573 -1.54 5.82 -23.08
C THR A 573 -2.02 7.18 -22.57
N GLU A 574 -1.63 7.55 -21.36
CA GLU A 574 -1.88 8.88 -20.85
C GLU A 574 -0.98 9.89 -21.55
N VAL A 575 -1.60 10.80 -22.31
CA VAL A 575 -0.91 11.90 -22.98
C VAL A 575 -0.94 13.14 -22.09
N PHE A 576 0.21 13.75 -21.93
CA PHE A 576 0.43 15.03 -21.27
C PHE A 576 0.97 16.06 -22.25
N TYR A 577 0.84 17.35 -21.92
CA TYR A 577 1.42 18.41 -22.74
C TYR A 577 1.99 19.54 -21.90
N ARG A 578 2.98 20.23 -22.46
CA ARG A 578 3.43 21.55 -22.04
C ARG A 578 3.26 22.53 -23.19
N GLY A 579 2.57 23.63 -22.91
CA GLY A 579 2.31 24.68 -23.88
C GLY A 579 1.21 25.62 -23.42
N ALA A 580 0.92 26.61 -24.26
CA ALA A 580 -0.08 27.62 -23.95
C ALA A 580 -1.48 27.21 -24.42
N GLY A 581 -2.48 27.46 -23.57
CA GLY A 581 -3.87 27.08 -23.81
C GLY A 581 -4.15 25.61 -23.48
N ASP A 582 -5.43 25.29 -23.36
CA ASP A 582 -5.88 23.93 -23.06
C ASP A 582 -5.81 23.04 -24.29
N VAL A 583 -5.16 21.87 -24.15
CA VAL A 583 -5.26 20.78 -25.13
C VAL A 583 -6.34 19.81 -24.64
N ILE A 584 -7.25 19.45 -25.54
CA ILE A 584 -8.32 18.50 -25.28
C ILE A 584 -7.77 17.09 -25.58
N GLY A 585 -8.00 16.12 -24.69
CA GLY A 585 -7.45 14.76 -24.83
C GLY A 585 -6.11 14.54 -24.14
N ALA A 586 -5.38 15.61 -23.81
CA ALA A 586 -4.12 15.57 -23.06
C ALA A 586 -4.21 16.33 -21.73
N THR A 587 -3.46 15.88 -20.72
CA THR A 587 -3.39 16.54 -19.41
C THR A 587 -2.26 17.57 -19.38
N LYS A 588 -2.49 18.77 -18.86
CA LYS A 588 -1.42 19.76 -18.74
C LYS A 588 -0.41 19.29 -17.70
N MET A 589 0.88 19.34 -18.04
CA MET A 589 1.94 18.99 -17.12
C MET A 589 2.39 20.23 -16.35
N ASP A 590 1.85 20.37 -15.13
CA ASP A 590 2.09 21.48 -14.23
C ASP A 590 3.19 21.15 -13.21
N ASP A 591 3.86 22.16 -12.64
CA ASP A 591 4.95 21.98 -11.66
C ASP A 591 4.52 21.18 -10.41
N ALA A 592 3.25 21.27 -10.01
CA ALA A 592 2.69 20.51 -8.89
C ALA A 592 2.53 19.02 -9.21
N LEU A 593 2.07 18.69 -10.42
CA LEU A 593 1.95 17.31 -10.90
C LEU A 593 3.34 16.68 -11.06
N LEU A 594 4.32 17.48 -11.51
CA LEU A 594 5.71 17.06 -11.63
C LEU A 594 6.32 16.71 -10.28
N LYS A 595 6.05 17.53 -9.25
CA LYS A 595 6.50 17.27 -7.87
C LYS A 595 5.86 16.02 -7.28
N GLU A 596 4.56 15.79 -7.54
CA GLU A 596 3.89 14.58 -7.03
C GLU A 596 4.43 13.31 -7.70
N LEU A 597 4.64 13.33 -9.02
CA LEU A 597 5.24 12.20 -9.75
C LEU A 597 6.68 11.91 -9.28
N ARG A 598 7.48 12.95 -9.02
CA ARG A 598 8.83 12.81 -8.43
C ARG A 598 8.79 12.30 -6.99
N ARG A 599 7.83 12.75 -6.18
CA ARG A 599 7.65 12.28 -4.79
C ARG A 599 7.24 10.82 -4.75
N GLN A 600 6.35 10.39 -5.64
CA GLN A 600 6.00 8.98 -5.80
C GLN A 600 7.22 8.16 -6.23
N GLU A 601 8.07 8.71 -7.10
CA GLU A 601 9.33 8.08 -7.50
C GLU A 601 10.32 7.95 -6.33
N GLU A 602 10.58 9.02 -5.57
CA GLU A 602 11.48 9.02 -4.40
C GLU A 602 11.05 7.98 -3.35
N VAL A 603 9.77 7.94 -3.00
CA VAL A 603 9.20 6.97 -2.03
C VAL A 603 9.37 5.52 -2.50
N LEU A 604 9.36 5.28 -3.81
CA LEU A 604 9.54 3.95 -4.39
C LEU A 604 11.02 3.57 -4.45
N THR A 605 11.93 4.50 -4.76
CA THR A 605 13.39 4.26 -4.73
C THR A 605 13.96 4.12 -3.30
N GLU A 606 13.44 4.86 -2.31
CA GLU A 606 13.84 4.69 -0.91
C GLU A 606 13.42 3.32 -0.35
N GLY A 607 12.37 2.70 -0.91
CA GLY A 607 11.97 1.32 -0.61
C GLY A 607 12.94 0.25 -1.12
N GLU A 608 13.79 0.59 -2.10
CA GLU A 608 14.79 -0.31 -2.69
C GLU A 608 16.23 -0.01 -2.22
N GLY A 609 16.48 1.18 -1.63
CA GLY A 609 17.81 1.63 -1.21
C GLY A 609 18.11 1.63 0.29
N GLY A 610 17.17 1.19 1.14
CA GLY A 610 17.31 1.22 2.61
C GLY A 610 18.22 0.14 3.19
N ASP A 611 19.39 -0.11 2.60
CA ASP A 611 20.43 -0.99 3.15
C ASP A 611 21.82 -0.51 2.68
N GLN A 612 22.22 0.66 3.19
CA GLN A 612 23.60 1.02 3.53
C GLN A 612 23.63 2.48 3.99
N ASP A 613 23.70 2.70 5.29
CA ASP A 613 24.51 3.78 5.83
C ASP A 613 25.11 3.31 7.15
N GLY A 614 26.38 2.91 7.05
CA GLY A 614 27.28 2.79 8.18
C GLY A 614 27.83 4.17 8.53
N ASP A 615 28.02 4.40 9.83
CA ASP A 615 28.64 5.58 10.44
C ASP A 615 29.79 6.18 9.61
N VAL A 616 29.63 7.42 9.16
CA VAL A 616 30.76 8.35 8.98
C VAL A 616 30.37 9.70 9.57
N ALA A 617 31.16 10.16 10.54
CA ALA A 617 30.99 11.42 11.25
C ALA A 617 31.15 12.64 10.32
N PRO A 618 30.48 13.78 10.61
CA PRO A 618 30.59 14.98 9.79
C PRO A 618 31.91 15.70 10.06
N GLN A 619 32.69 15.96 9.00
CA GLN A 619 33.75 16.96 9.01
C GLN A 619 33.27 18.24 8.31
N GLU A 620 33.67 19.36 8.90
CA GLU A 620 33.21 20.73 8.65
C GLU A 620 33.47 21.23 7.21
N GLU A 621 32.50 21.98 6.69
CA GLU A 621 32.68 22.83 5.51
C GLU A 621 33.61 24.02 5.84
N ALA A 622 34.58 24.27 4.97
CA ALA A 622 35.22 25.57 4.81
C ALA A 622 35.16 25.99 3.33
N SER A 623 34.83 27.26 3.14
CA SER A 623 34.35 27.89 1.93
C SER A 623 35.45 28.58 1.10
N LEU A 624 35.16 28.74 -0.19
CA LEU A 624 35.58 29.80 -1.13
C LEU A 624 37.05 29.85 -1.62
N ALA A 625 37.24 29.64 -2.94
CA ALA A 625 37.47 30.69 -3.95
C ALA A 625 38.42 30.28 -5.09
N GLY A 626 38.00 30.53 -6.34
CA GLY A 626 38.87 31.18 -7.34
C GLY A 626 39.62 30.34 -8.38
N ALA A 627 39.23 30.58 -9.64
CA ALA A 627 40.07 30.78 -10.83
C ALA A 627 40.43 29.60 -11.77
N ASP A 628 39.98 29.80 -13.01
CA ASP A 628 40.64 29.65 -14.31
C ASP A 628 40.87 28.26 -14.96
N VAL A 629 39.99 28.00 -15.94
CA VAL A 629 40.25 27.70 -17.37
C VAL A 629 41.64 27.12 -17.72
N ASP A 630 41.65 25.90 -18.29
CA ASP A 630 42.28 25.68 -19.59
C ASP A 630 41.78 24.42 -20.32
N LEU A 631 41.56 24.60 -21.62
CA LEU A 631 41.14 23.64 -22.64
C LEU A 631 42.34 22.80 -23.10
N ILE A 632 42.25 21.47 -23.08
CA ILE A 632 43.10 20.59 -23.90
C ILE A 632 42.25 19.43 -24.44
N GLU A 633 42.18 19.32 -25.77
CA GLU A 633 41.55 18.25 -26.55
C GLU A 633 42.33 16.92 -26.45
N PRO A 634 41.69 15.75 -26.68
CA PRO A 634 42.35 14.46 -26.62
C PRO A 634 42.89 14.00 -27.99
N GLU A 635 44.05 13.35 -27.98
CA GLU A 635 44.62 12.59 -29.11
C GLU A 635 44.90 11.13 -28.68
N PRO A 636 45.01 10.18 -29.62
CA PRO A 636 44.28 8.91 -29.57
C PRO A 636 45.10 7.66 -29.19
N ALA A 637 44.38 6.54 -29.16
CA ALA A 637 44.77 5.20 -28.75
C ALA A 637 45.89 4.54 -29.56
N GLU A 638 46.75 3.77 -28.87
CA GLU A 638 47.52 2.68 -29.45
C GLU A 638 47.52 1.42 -28.56
N ALA A 639 47.67 0.29 -29.27
CA ALA A 639 47.36 -1.07 -28.90
C ALA A 639 48.28 -1.72 -27.85
N MET A 640 47.76 -2.72 -27.13
CA MET A 640 48.58 -3.69 -26.39
C MET A 640 48.24 -5.12 -26.83
N ALA A 641 49.31 -5.84 -27.17
CA ALA A 641 49.37 -7.20 -27.67
C ALA A 641 49.39 -8.26 -26.56
N GLU A 642 49.16 -9.50 -26.98
CA GLU A 642 49.08 -10.77 -26.24
C GLU A 642 50.32 -11.14 -25.40
N ALA A 643 50.08 -11.91 -24.33
CA ALA A 643 51.01 -12.95 -23.89
C ALA A 643 50.27 -14.09 -23.15
N VAL A 644 50.56 -15.31 -23.59
CA VAL A 644 50.01 -16.63 -23.19
C VAL A 644 50.84 -17.25 -22.05
N ALA A 645 50.20 -18.06 -21.19
CA ALA A 645 50.86 -19.07 -20.33
C ALA A 645 49.84 -20.20 -19.97
N PRO A 646 50.26 -21.43 -19.58
CA PRO A 646 50.05 -22.61 -20.41
C PRO A 646 49.20 -23.75 -19.78
N SER A 647 48.92 -24.74 -20.63
CA SER A 647 48.13 -25.97 -20.45
C SER A 647 48.91 -27.20 -19.95
N GLY A 648 48.18 -28.17 -19.36
CA GLY A 648 48.54 -29.60 -19.18
C GLY A 648 48.22 -30.09 -17.75
N ASN A 649 47.55 -31.19 -17.43
CA ASN A 649 47.15 -32.46 -18.09
C ASN A 649 45.83 -32.94 -17.42
N ILE A 650 44.83 -33.44 -18.15
CA ILE A 650 44.58 -34.86 -18.52
C ILE A 650 44.59 -35.83 -17.33
N LEU A 651 43.41 -36.36 -16.98
CA LEU A 651 43.15 -37.81 -16.90
C LEU A 651 41.63 -38.08 -16.94
N ASP A 652 41.28 -38.76 -18.03
CA ASP A 652 40.03 -39.37 -18.45
C ASP A 652 39.67 -40.59 -17.58
N TRP A 653 38.39 -41.02 -17.52
CA TRP A 653 37.94 -42.42 -17.48
C TRP A 653 36.40 -42.49 -17.56
N THR A 654 35.95 -43.38 -18.45
CA THR A 654 34.64 -43.55 -19.07
C THR A 654 33.63 -44.44 -18.32
N GLU A 655 32.41 -44.43 -18.85
CA GLU A 655 31.20 -45.25 -18.61
C GLU A 655 31.38 -46.77 -18.36
N GLY A 656 30.39 -47.38 -17.67
CA GLY A 656 30.06 -48.81 -17.82
C GLY A 656 29.35 -49.50 -16.62
N ASP A 657 28.02 -49.62 -16.72
CA ASP A 657 27.08 -50.66 -16.24
C ASP A 657 27.22 -51.40 -14.88
N ALA A 658 26.15 -51.31 -14.07
CA ALA A 658 25.45 -52.44 -13.41
C ALA A 658 24.07 -52.00 -12.88
#